data_AF-A0A133VEC2-F1
#
_entry.id   AF-A0A133VEC2-F1
#
_cell.length_a   1.000
_cell.length_b   1.000
_cell.length_c   1.000
_cell.angle_alpha   90.00
_cell.angle_beta   90.00
_cell.angle_gamma   90.00
#
_symmetry.space_group_name_H-M   'P 1'
#
loop_
_entity.id
_entity.type
_entity.pdbx_description
1 polymer ?
#
loop_
_entity_poly.entity_id
_entity_poly.type
_entity_poly.pdbx_seq_one_letter_code
_entity_poly.pdbx_strand_id
1 'polypeptide(L)'
;MERLKLFPETSRDVREILEEVEKQKQESLNLYEKICRLSEKLFGNITKDMEMSKELRKQISWTGLRVTPSEWWSGFLSVLLFPIIFTLMPFLILILLESTVMTLWYLPLLGFVLSGLSGASFYFYPVNLADVKKSEAQSRAIETIMLMSFYLHHSSDLRGAIVFAADSSEGRLAEEIRKNLLELDQKHSYESIRQLLTHLAHNWKNIDEGVRRAIFDILRSTSQSEESLRRQDVIKAPNRVLKNTERELEDKLNALVMPTMTFMVFGSLAIVGAIGLSPIFGMIGMNFIDIRFFGLVSCAIVAGFLAFTVFIGRRRPATIPPPKISTDDSRLPPAGKIEVFNQFVPIWIPTMLVFLIISLPGIMYLIGFTSYSIISGFNTFWLLWGITGSFSLYAYLKVKPRAKLREKVKEISKDWTMSLNIIGSRIIDGKPMKEAMSETSEIMSESETGKVLKQATLVMDKFSMDPNYVFFRTGIFKKVYNPLVGSLLEVITRIKRNSEKASGRASMQAAEFLETLNEVEYRFNRKITDSTGNLWLMGIILLPVVCALSVWIMNFMSELSLTIGTSVEKAGLANIPLLTSSLESQEIALLKLIMGLTVVALVLIIARHISVIETGKDSIAFWNKIPLTVLSATSIYTLAYFGFNFLNIVGL
;
A
#
# COMPACT_ATOMS: atom_id res chain seq x y z
N MET A 1 9.61 -51.06 28.44
CA MET A 1 8.44 -51.04 27.53
C MET A 1 7.40 -50.12 28.14
N GLU A 2 7.72 -48.84 28.21
CA GLU A 2 6.94 -47.83 28.92
C GLU A 2 6.67 -46.71 27.91
N ARG A 3 5.43 -46.62 27.41
CA ARG A 3 5.01 -45.61 26.44
C ARG A 3 5.12 -44.25 27.12
N LEU A 4 6.23 -43.57 26.86
CA LEU A 4 6.45 -42.16 27.15
C LEU A 4 5.24 -41.35 26.68
N LYS A 5 4.65 -40.60 27.61
CA LYS A 5 3.79 -39.45 27.34
C LYS A 5 4.61 -38.40 26.57
N LEU A 6 4.84 -38.66 25.29
CA LEU A 6 5.05 -37.61 24.30
C LEU A 6 3.74 -36.81 24.24
N PHE A 7 3.86 -35.56 23.81
CA PHE A 7 2.80 -34.58 23.60
C PHE A 7 2.53 -33.66 24.79
N PRO A 8 2.43 -32.35 24.53
CA PRO A 8 1.91 -31.42 25.53
C PRO A 8 0.51 -31.86 25.92
N GLU A 9 0.08 -31.48 27.12
CA GLU A 9 -1.34 -31.27 27.40
C GLU A 9 -1.91 -30.43 26.25
N THR A 10 -2.57 -31.08 25.31
CA THR A 10 -3.26 -30.44 24.20
C THR A 10 -4.50 -29.78 24.79
N SER A 11 -4.44 -28.47 24.99
CA SER A 11 -5.04 -27.50 24.07
C SER A 11 -4.93 -26.14 24.73
N ARG A 12 -4.67 -25.08 23.96
CA ARG A 12 -5.39 -23.84 24.28
C ARG A 12 -6.84 -24.23 24.41
N ASP A 13 -7.43 -24.07 25.60
CA ASP A 13 -8.76 -24.58 25.91
C ASP A 13 -9.69 -24.28 24.74
N VAL A 14 -10.49 -25.26 24.33
CA VAL A 14 -11.56 -25.04 23.34
C VAL A 14 -12.40 -23.80 23.68
N ARG A 15 -12.47 -23.44 24.98
CA ARG A 15 -13.00 -22.16 25.49
C ARG A 15 -12.22 -20.93 25.04
N GLU A 16 -10.89 -20.89 25.09
CA GLU A 16 -10.11 -19.76 24.55
C GLU A 16 -10.36 -19.59 23.04
N ILE A 17 -10.42 -20.69 22.28
CA ILE A 17 -10.71 -20.63 20.83
C ILE A 17 -12.15 -20.14 20.58
N LEU A 18 -13.13 -20.61 21.37
CA LEU A 18 -14.51 -20.14 21.29
C LEU A 18 -14.64 -18.67 21.72
N GLU A 19 -13.95 -18.24 22.77
CA GLU A 19 -13.90 -16.86 23.24
C GLU A 19 -13.23 -15.93 22.22
N GLU A 20 -12.21 -16.40 21.50
CA GLU A 20 -11.53 -15.64 20.46
C GLU A 20 -12.42 -15.51 19.20
N VAL A 21 -13.15 -16.57 18.84
CA VAL A 21 -14.18 -16.55 17.79
C VAL A 21 -15.38 -15.68 18.18
N GLU A 22 -15.76 -15.66 19.47
CA GLU A 22 -16.82 -14.80 20.01
C GLU A 22 -16.39 -13.33 20.14
N LYS A 23 -15.12 -13.06 20.50
CA LYS A 23 -14.54 -11.70 20.48
C LYS A 23 -14.46 -11.15 19.06
N GLN A 24 -14.05 -11.95 18.08
CA GLN A 24 -14.15 -11.57 16.66
C GLN A 24 -15.60 -11.31 16.24
N LYS A 25 -16.59 -11.95 16.89
CA LYS A 25 -18.00 -11.63 16.68
C LYS A 25 -18.45 -10.31 17.34
N GLN A 26 -17.75 -9.81 18.34
CA GLN A 26 -18.07 -8.59 19.10
C GLN A 26 -17.35 -7.32 18.63
N GLU A 27 -16.45 -7.41 17.63
CA GLU A 27 -15.80 -6.22 17.09
C GLU A 27 -16.80 -5.17 16.60
N SER A 28 -16.48 -3.90 16.90
CA SER A 28 -17.34 -2.75 16.63
C SER A 28 -17.70 -2.64 15.16
N LEU A 29 -18.98 -2.37 14.87
CA LEU A 29 -19.49 -2.16 13.52
C LEU A 29 -18.62 -1.19 12.73
N ASN A 30 -18.19 -1.61 11.55
CA ASN A 30 -17.33 -0.80 10.69
C ASN A 30 -18.10 0.45 10.20
N LEU A 31 -17.40 1.54 9.85
CA LEU A 31 -18.05 2.78 9.38
C LEU A 31 -19.00 2.53 8.21
N TYR A 32 -18.65 1.57 7.34
CA TYR A 32 -19.48 1.10 6.24
C TYR A 32 -20.81 0.49 6.72
N GLU A 33 -20.77 -0.37 7.74
CA GLU A 33 -21.97 -1.02 8.31
C GLU A 33 -22.87 -0.02 9.03
N LYS A 34 -22.27 1.00 9.68
CA LYS A 34 -23.02 2.10 10.28
C LYS A 34 -23.75 2.93 9.22
N ILE A 35 -23.11 3.23 8.10
CA ILE A 35 -23.74 3.96 6.98
C ILE A 35 -24.88 3.13 6.40
N CYS A 36 -24.68 1.84 6.10
CA CYS A 36 -25.75 0.98 5.58
C CYS A 36 -26.98 0.93 6.51
N ARG A 37 -26.78 0.76 7.82
CA ARG A 37 -27.88 0.73 8.80
C ARG A 37 -28.56 2.07 9.01
N LEU A 38 -27.82 3.17 8.91
CA LEU A 38 -28.39 4.51 9.01
C LEU A 38 -29.22 4.84 7.75
N SER A 39 -28.76 4.41 6.59
CA SER A 39 -29.45 4.59 5.32
C SER A 39 -30.69 3.70 5.18
N GLU A 40 -30.76 2.56 5.86
CA GLU A 40 -31.96 1.74 5.96
C GLU A 40 -33.14 2.52 6.58
N LYS A 41 -32.88 3.38 7.57
CA LYS A 41 -33.92 4.23 8.18
C LYS A 41 -34.53 5.25 7.21
N LEU A 42 -33.78 5.66 6.19
CA LEU A 42 -34.20 6.65 5.19
C LEU A 42 -34.82 6.00 3.94
N PHE A 43 -34.30 4.84 3.50
CA PHE A 43 -34.65 4.24 2.20
C PHE A 43 -35.18 2.79 2.29
N GLY A 44 -35.39 2.24 3.49
CA GLY A 44 -35.75 0.83 3.70
C GLY A 44 -37.08 0.37 3.07
N ASN A 45 -38.01 1.29 2.78
CA ASN A 45 -39.26 0.96 2.08
C ASN A 45 -39.08 0.76 0.56
N ILE A 46 -38.03 1.32 -0.05
CA ILE A 46 -37.81 1.29 -1.50
C ILE A 46 -36.89 0.12 -1.90
N THR A 47 -36.04 -0.36 -0.98
CA THR A 47 -34.97 -1.33 -1.28
C THR A 47 -35.25 -2.76 -0.81
N LYS A 48 -36.49 -3.06 -0.39
CA LYS A 48 -36.89 -4.37 0.17
C LYS A 48 -36.85 -5.52 -0.84
N ASP A 49 -37.12 -5.24 -2.11
CA ASP A 49 -37.29 -6.26 -3.16
C ASP A 49 -36.07 -6.40 -4.10
N MET A 50 -34.95 -5.74 -3.80
CA MET A 50 -33.76 -5.78 -4.66
C MET A 50 -32.83 -6.94 -4.28
N GLU A 51 -32.72 -7.94 -5.15
CA GLU A 51 -31.78 -9.05 -4.99
C GLU A 51 -30.34 -8.66 -5.37
N MET A 52 -29.36 -9.08 -4.56
CA MET A 52 -27.93 -8.94 -4.91
C MET A 52 -27.48 -10.06 -5.85
N SER A 53 -26.55 -9.74 -6.75
CA SER A 53 -25.90 -10.77 -7.59
C SER A 53 -25.20 -11.83 -6.74
N LYS A 54 -25.24 -13.10 -7.20
CA LYS A 54 -24.62 -14.24 -6.49
C LYS A 54 -23.13 -14.03 -6.22
N GLU A 55 -22.42 -13.35 -7.13
CA GLU A 55 -21.00 -13.04 -7.01
C GLU A 55 -20.72 -12.01 -5.89
N LEU A 56 -21.52 -10.95 -5.81
CA LEU A 56 -21.37 -9.93 -4.77
C LEU A 56 -21.68 -10.51 -3.37
N ARG A 57 -22.70 -11.38 -3.27
CA ARG A 57 -23.01 -12.09 -2.02
C ARG A 57 -21.86 -12.98 -1.55
N LYS A 58 -21.20 -13.67 -2.49
CA LYS A 58 -20.01 -14.49 -2.21
C LYS A 58 -18.84 -13.60 -1.76
N GLN A 59 -18.62 -12.45 -2.38
CA GLN A 59 -17.55 -11.54 -1.96
C GLN A 59 -17.81 -10.91 -0.57
N ILE A 60 -19.06 -10.56 -0.27
CA ILE A 60 -19.42 -10.05 1.07
C ILE A 60 -19.20 -11.12 2.14
N SER A 61 -19.51 -12.39 1.88
CA SER A 61 -19.23 -13.45 2.86
C SER A 61 -17.73 -13.62 3.15
N TRP A 62 -16.87 -13.34 2.16
CA TRP A 62 -15.41 -13.30 2.33
C TRP A 62 -14.92 -12.14 3.19
N THR A 63 -15.65 -11.02 3.20
CA THR A 63 -15.27 -9.84 4.00
C THR A 63 -15.62 -9.95 5.48
N GLY A 64 -16.53 -10.86 5.86
CA GLY A 64 -17.09 -10.90 7.22
C GLY A 64 -17.99 -9.71 7.56
N LEU A 65 -18.33 -8.86 6.58
CA LEU A 65 -19.27 -7.75 6.75
C LEU A 65 -20.68 -8.29 6.99
N ARG A 66 -21.37 -7.76 8.00
CA ARG A 66 -22.74 -8.15 8.38
C ARG A 66 -23.75 -7.22 7.76
N VAL A 67 -23.86 -7.26 6.43
CA VAL A 67 -24.80 -6.41 5.68
C VAL A 67 -25.77 -7.29 4.91
N THR A 68 -27.06 -7.05 5.13
CA THR A 68 -28.14 -7.67 4.35
C THR A 68 -28.26 -7.03 2.95
N PRO A 69 -28.78 -7.75 1.95
CA PRO A 69 -29.00 -7.19 0.60
C PRO A 69 -29.74 -5.84 0.58
N SER A 70 -30.74 -5.67 1.46
CA SER A 70 -31.57 -4.46 1.59
C SER A 70 -30.82 -3.29 2.24
N GLU A 71 -29.97 -3.55 3.25
CA GLU A 71 -29.10 -2.55 3.88
C GLU A 71 -28.02 -2.05 2.91
N TRP A 72 -27.54 -2.91 2.00
CA TRP A 72 -26.53 -2.51 1.02
C TRP A 72 -27.08 -1.57 -0.05
N TRP A 73 -28.25 -1.87 -0.61
CA TRP A 73 -28.89 -1.02 -1.63
C TRP A 73 -29.31 0.35 -1.08
N SER A 74 -29.82 0.40 0.15
CA SER A 74 -30.17 1.66 0.81
C SER A 74 -28.93 2.52 1.09
N GLY A 75 -27.84 1.90 1.53
CA GLY A 75 -26.52 2.53 1.64
C GLY A 75 -26.03 3.11 0.30
N PHE A 76 -26.07 2.31 -0.77
CA PHE A 76 -25.64 2.73 -2.11
C PHE A 76 -26.42 3.94 -2.64
N LEU A 77 -27.75 3.90 -2.54
CA LEU A 77 -28.62 4.99 -3.01
C LEU A 77 -28.36 6.29 -2.25
N SER A 78 -28.18 6.22 -0.92
CA SER A 78 -27.92 7.40 -0.09
C SER A 78 -26.58 8.07 -0.43
N VAL A 79 -25.53 7.29 -0.70
CA VAL A 79 -24.20 7.78 -1.06
C VAL A 79 -24.17 8.38 -2.47
N LEU A 80 -25.03 7.88 -3.36
CA LEU A 80 -25.19 8.40 -4.72
C LEU A 80 -25.99 9.72 -4.72
N LEU A 81 -27.09 9.81 -3.98
CA LEU A 81 -27.96 10.99 -3.99
C LEU A 81 -27.43 12.18 -3.17
N PHE A 82 -26.69 11.93 -2.09
CA PHE A 82 -26.24 13.00 -1.18
C PHE A 82 -25.38 14.09 -1.86
N PRO A 83 -24.36 13.77 -2.69
CA PRO A 83 -23.57 14.79 -3.38
C PRO A 83 -24.37 15.59 -4.41
N ILE A 84 -25.35 14.95 -5.06
CA ILE A 84 -26.26 15.62 -6.00
C ILE A 84 -27.08 16.65 -5.23
N ILE A 85 -27.76 16.24 -4.16
CA ILE A 85 -28.61 17.14 -3.37
C ILE A 85 -27.77 18.30 -2.76
N PHE A 86 -26.58 18.01 -2.23
CA PHE A 86 -25.71 19.01 -1.63
C PHE A 86 -25.25 20.10 -2.60
N THR A 87 -25.09 19.77 -3.89
CA THR A 87 -24.64 20.72 -4.92
C THR A 87 -25.78 21.39 -5.68
N LEU A 88 -26.90 20.69 -5.86
CA LEU A 88 -28.11 21.23 -6.49
C LEU A 88 -28.83 22.23 -5.60
N MET A 89 -28.84 22.01 -4.28
CA MET A 89 -29.60 22.86 -3.35
C MET A 89 -29.08 24.31 -3.27
N PRO A 90 -27.76 24.57 -3.17
CA PRO A 90 -27.21 25.94 -3.28
C PRO A 90 -27.45 26.56 -4.67
N PHE A 91 -27.35 25.76 -5.73
CA PHE A 91 -27.59 26.21 -7.10
C PHE A 91 -29.04 26.67 -7.29
N LEU A 92 -30.01 25.93 -6.76
CA LEU A 92 -31.44 26.23 -6.85
C LEU A 92 -31.82 27.45 -5.98
N ILE A 93 -31.22 27.60 -4.79
CA ILE A 93 -31.36 28.81 -3.97
C ILE A 93 -30.84 30.05 -4.70
N LEU A 94 -29.69 29.95 -5.36
CA LEU A 94 -29.07 31.07 -6.07
C LEU A 94 -29.83 31.48 -7.34
N ILE A 95 -30.49 30.52 -8.01
CA ILE A 95 -31.46 30.79 -9.08
C ILE A 95 -32.64 31.60 -8.54
N LEU A 96 -33.15 31.25 -7.35
CA LEU A 96 -34.29 31.91 -6.73
C LEU A 96 -33.96 33.35 -6.26
N LEU A 97 -32.68 33.65 -5.98
CA LEU A 97 -32.20 34.97 -5.55
C LEU A 97 -31.84 35.94 -6.70
N GLU A 98 -32.16 35.60 -7.97
CA GLU A 98 -31.86 36.42 -9.17
C GLU A 98 -30.38 36.83 -9.32
N SER A 99 -29.46 36.05 -8.73
CA SER A 99 -28.02 36.21 -8.96
C SER A 99 -27.63 35.82 -10.38
N THR A 100 -26.45 36.24 -10.88
CA THR A 100 -25.96 35.90 -12.23
C THR A 100 -25.78 34.39 -12.39
N VAL A 101 -26.85 33.71 -12.82
CA VAL A 101 -26.96 32.24 -12.92
C VAL A 101 -25.92 31.66 -13.88
N MET A 102 -25.53 32.43 -14.90
CA MET A 102 -24.49 32.08 -15.88
C MET A 102 -23.10 31.85 -15.26
N THR A 103 -22.81 32.40 -14.08
CA THR A 103 -21.50 32.24 -13.42
C THR A 103 -21.33 30.96 -12.60
N LEU A 104 -22.37 30.12 -12.43
CA LEU A 104 -22.38 28.98 -11.49
C LEU A 104 -22.92 27.66 -12.09
N TRP A 105 -23.07 27.57 -13.41
CA TRP A 105 -23.57 26.38 -14.12
C TRP A 105 -22.75 25.10 -13.86
N TYR A 106 -21.53 25.23 -13.35
CA TYR A 106 -20.64 24.12 -13.05
C TYR A 106 -20.94 23.37 -11.73
N LEU A 107 -21.72 23.94 -10.81
CA LEU A 107 -22.04 23.30 -9.52
C LEU A 107 -22.79 21.97 -9.68
N PRO A 108 -23.87 21.86 -10.51
CA PRO A 108 -24.54 20.59 -10.78
C PRO A 108 -23.63 19.56 -11.46
N LEU A 109 -22.74 20.00 -12.36
CA LEU A 109 -21.76 19.12 -13.03
C LEU A 109 -20.83 18.49 -12.00
N LEU A 110 -20.32 19.29 -11.06
CA LEU A 110 -19.47 18.84 -9.96
C LEU A 110 -20.23 17.86 -9.04
N GLY A 111 -21.50 18.12 -8.77
CA GLY A 111 -22.41 17.22 -8.05
C GLY A 111 -22.55 15.84 -8.68
N PHE A 112 -22.76 15.81 -10.00
CA PHE A 112 -22.91 14.57 -10.76
C PHE A 112 -21.60 13.76 -10.78
N VAL A 113 -20.45 14.43 -10.96
CA VAL A 113 -19.13 13.79 -10.90
C VAL A 113 -18.87 13.23 -9.51
N LEU A 114 -19.09 14.01 -8.44
CA LEU A 114 -18.90 13.54 -7.06
C LEU A 114 -19.82 12.36 -6.71
N SER A 115 -21.05 12.36 -7.20
CA SER A 115 -22.02 11.28 -7.05
C SER A 115 -21.57 9.98 -7.73
N GLY A 116 -21.11 10.07 -8.97
CA GLY A 116 -20.57 8.90 -9.68
C GLY A 116 -19.35 8.33 -8.96
N LEU A 117 -18.47 9.20 -8.45
CA LEU A 117 -17.30 8.79 -7.67
C LEU A 117 -17.65 8.15 -6.33
N SER A 118 -18.58 8.73 -5.58
CA SER A 118 -19.01 8.21 -4.29
C SER A 118 -19.74 6.88 -4.44
N GLY A 119 -20.66 6.78 -5.40
CA GLY A 119 -21.40 5.56 -5.73
C GLY A 119 -20.46 4.43 -6.15
N ALA A 120 -19.52 4.71 -7.06
CA ALA A 120 -18.49 3.72 -7.41
C ALA A 120 -17.66 3.31 -6.19
N SER A 121 -17.18 4.26 -5.38
CA SER A 121 -16.39 3.94 -4.18
C SER A 121 -17.15 3.01 -3.22
N PHE A 122 -18.45 3.24 -3.02
CA PHE A 122 -19.30 2.40 -2.17
C PHE A 122 -19.53 1.00 -2.75
N TYR A 123 -19.86 0.91 -4.04
CA TYR A 123 -20.10 -0.38 -4.71
C TYR A 123 -18.89 -1.31 -4.63
N PHE A 124 -17.70 -0.75 -4.84
CA PHE A 124 -16.48 -1.52 -4.93
C PHE A 124 -15.75 -1.70 -3.60
N TYR A 125 -16.17 -1.03 -2.53
CA TYR A 125 -15.60 -1.21 -1.20
C TYR A 125 -15.58 -2.68 -0.72
N PRO A 126 -16.70 -3.44 -0.73
CA PRO A 126 -16.70 -4.83 -0.28
C PRO A 126 -15.83 -5.74 -1.15
N VAL A 127 -15.85 -5.51 -2.47
CA VAL A 127 -15.01 -6.24 -3.44
C VAL A 127 -13.53 -6.08 -3.08
N ASN A 128 -13.09 -4.83 -2.86
CA ASN A 128 -11.70 -4.53 -2.52
C ASN A 128 -11.30 -5.15 -1.20
N LEU A 129 -12.18 -5.10 -0.20
CA LEU A 129 -11.93 -5.69 1.10
C LEU A 129 -11.80 -7.22 1.01
N ALA A 130 -12.60 -7.87 0.15
CA ALA A 130 -12.51 -9.30 -0.09
C ALA A 130 -11.17 -9.66 -0.75
N ASP A 131 -10.75 -8.90 -1.75
CA ASP A 131 -9.46 -9.10 -2.43
C ASP A 131 -8.28 -8.88 -1.49
N VAL A 132 -8.36 -7.87 -0.60
CA VAL A 132 -7.36 -7.65 0.46
C VAL A 132 -7.27 -8.86 1.39
N LYS A 133 -8.40 -9.36 1.91
CA LYS A 133 -8.41 -10.52 2.81
C LYS A 133 -7.94 -11.80 2.11
N LYS A 134 -8.27 -11.97 0.83
CA LYS A 134 -7.79 -13.10 0.02
C LYS A 134 -6.27 -13.04 -0.15
N SER A 135 -5.73 -11.87 -0.48
CA SER A 135 -4.29 -11.62 -0.59
C SER A 135 -3.54 -11.89 0.73
N GLU A 136 -4.10 -11.45 1.86
CA GLU A 136 -3.52 -11.69 3.18
C GLU A 136 -3.55 -13.18 3.53
N ALA A 137 -4.65 -13.87 3.22
CA ALA A 137 -4.78 -15.32 3.39
C ALA A 137 -3.74 -16.09 2.57
N GLN A 138 -3.49 -15.69 1.32
CA GLN A 138 -2.45 -16.28 0.47
C GLN A 138 -1.04 -16.10 1.06
N SER A 139 -0.70 -14.88 1.48
CA SER A 139 0.62 -14.58 2.05
C SER A 139 0.87 -15.36 3.34
N ARG A 140 -0.14 -15.48 4.21
CA ARG A 140 -0.04 -16.23 5.47
C ARG A 140 -0.05 -17.75 5.26
N ALA A 141 -0.72 -18.24 4.23
CA ALA A 141 -0.71 -19.65 3.89
C ALA A 141 0.69 -20.17 3.51
N ILE A 142 1.56 -19.32 2.95
CA ILE A 142 2.98 -19.64 2.70
C ILE A 142 3.65 -20.07 4.00
N GLU A 143 3.52 -19.27 5.07
CA GLU A 143 4.08 -19.56 6.39
C GLU A 143 3.53 -20.87 6.97
N THR A 144 2.21 -21.08 6.93
CA THR A 144 1.61 -22.34 7.40
C THR A 144 2.12 -23.56 6.63
N ILE A 145 2.22 -23.48 5.30
CA ILE A 145 2.73 -24.58 4.45
C ILE A 145 4.22 -24.83 4.72
N MET A 146 5.02 -23.77 4.91
CA MET A 146 6.42 -23.86 5.29
C MET A 146 6.60 -24.56 6.64
N LEU A 147 5.81 -24.20 7.65
CA LEU A 147 5.88 -24.84 8.97
C LEU A 147 5.41 -26.30 8.94
N MET A 148 4.35 -26.62 8.19
CA MET A 148 3.92 -28.01 7.98
C MET A 148 5.03 -28.82 7.31
N SER A 149 5.63 -28.29 6.23
CA SER A 149 6.73 -28.93 5.51
C SER A 149 7.96 -29.11 6.41
N PHE A 150 8.33 -28.09 7.17
CA PHE A 150 9.46 -28.14 8.10
C PHE A 150 9.28 -29.21 9.19
N TYR A 151 8.09 -29.29 9.79
CA TYR A 151 7.78 -30.31 10.79
C TYR A 151 7.77 -31.73 10.19
N LEU A 152 7.17 -31.88 9.00
CA LEU A 152 7.10 -33.15 8.28
C LEU A 152 8.46 -33.65 7.80
N HIS A 153 9.41 -32.76 7.55
CA HIS A 153 10.75 -33.19 7.17
C HIS A 153 11.41 -33.98 8.31
N HIS A 154 11.17 -33.57 9.55
CA HIS A 154 11.78 -34.15 10.75
C HIS A 154 10.95 -35.26 11.39
N SER A 155 9.64 -35.26 11.21
CA SER A 155 8.73 -36.28 11.74
C SER A 155 7.73 -36.72 10.69
N SER A 156 7.36 -38.00 10.68
CA SER A 156 6.33 -38.53 9.76
C SER A 156 4.90 -38.28 10.24
N ASP A 157 4.72 -37.61 11.38
CA ASP A 157 3.41 -37.37 11.99
C ASP A 157 2.68 -36.18 11.30
N LEU A 158 1.72 -36.53 10.46
CA LEU A 158 0.84 -35.58 9.80
C LEU A 158 -0.05 -34.82 10.78
N ARG A 159 -0.52 -35.45 11.87
CA ARG A 159 -1.36 -34.78 12.87
C ARG A 159 -0.56 -33.73 13.60
N GLY A 160 0.61 -34.11 14.10
CA GLY A 160 1.54 -33.21 14.77
C GLY A 160 1.91 -32.02 13.89
N ALA A 161 2.20 -32.24 12.60
CA ALA A 161 2.56 -31.18 11.67
C ALA A 161 1.45 -30.14 11.50
N ILE A 162 0.21 -30.60 11.33
CA ILE A 162 -0.94 -29.73 11.09
C ILE A 162 -1.29 -28.96 12.35
N VAL A 163 -1.31 -29.61 13.52
CA VAL A 163 -1.55 -28.95 14.82
C VAL A 163 -0.47 -27.90 15.08
N PHE A 164 0.80 -28.27 14.91
CA PHE A 164 1.91 -27.35 15.14
C PHE A 164 1.84 -26.13 14.22
N ALA A 165 1.62 -26.33 12.92
CA ALA A 165 1.52 -25.23 11.98
C ALA A 165 0.28 -24.37 12.24
N ALA A 166 -0.83 -24.97 12.62
CA ALA A 166 -2.04 -24.25 12.98
C ALA A 166 -1.83 -23.39 14.23
N ASP A 167 -1.13 -23.87 15.26
CA ASP A 167 -0.90 -23.10 16.49
C ASP A 167 0.17 -22.02 16.34
N SER A 168 1.19 -22.28 15.50
CA SER A 168 2.37 -21.42 15.36
C SER A 168 2.28 -20.42 14.20
N SER A 169 1.22 -20.50 13.39
CA SER A 169 0.95 -19.52 12.34
C SER A 169 -0.40 -18.83 12.54
N GLU A 170 -0.50 -17.63 11.99
CA GLU A 170 -1.71 -16.83 11.97
C GLU A 170 -2.29 -16.77 10.57
N GLY A 171 -3.59 -16.53 10.48
CA GLY A 171 -4.29 -16.29 9.21
C GLY A 171 -5.27 -17.39 8.85
N ARG A 172 -5.94 -17.19 7.72
CA ARG A 172 -7.13 -17.96 7.35
C ARG A 172 -6.87 -19.47 7.21
N LEU A 173 -5.74 -19.88 6.64
CA LEU A 173 -5.42 -21.30 6.51
C LEU A 173 -5.26 -21.97 7.88
N ALA A 174 -4.56 -21.31 8.81
CA ALA A 174 -4.39 -21.79 10.18
C ALA A 174 -5.74 -21.86 10.91
N GLU A 175 -6.59 -20.84 10.80
CA GLU A 175 -7.94 -20.83 11.38
C GLU A 175 -8.84 -21.93 10.81
N GLU A 176 -8.86 -22.12 9.48
CA GLU A 176 -9.62 -23.19 8.83
C GLU A 176 -9.11 -24.57 9.26
N ILE A 177 -7.80 -24.73 9.44
CA ILE A 177 -7.22 -25.96 9.99
C ILE A 177 -7.69 -26.18 11.44
N ARG A 178 -7.57 -25.20 12.34
CA ARG A 178 -8.01 -25.32 13.75
C ARG A 178 -9.49 -25.69 13.83
N LYS A 179 -10.33 -25.02 13.03
CA LYS A 179 -11.77 -25.29 12.98
C LYS A 179 -12.06 -26.70 12.48
N ASN A 180 -11.42 -27.14 11.39
CA ASN A 180 -11.66 -28.47 10.85
C ASN A 180 -11.09 -29.59 11.74
N LEU A 181 -10.00 -29.33 12.47
CA LEU A 181 -9.49 -30.24 13.50
C LEU A 181 -10.48 -30.38 14.66
N LEU A 182 -11.11 -29.28 15.08
CA LEU A 182 -12.18 -29.32 16.09
C LEU A 182 -13.38 -30.14 15.60
N GLU A 183 -13.79 -29.97 14.33
CA GLU A 183 -14.90 -30.74 13.75
C GLU A 183 -14.57 -32.24 13.61
N LEU A 184 -13.33 -32.56 13.25
CA LEU A 184 -12.81 -33.94 13.26
C LEU A 184 -12.92 -34.57 14.65
N ASP A 185 -12.46 -33.86 15.68
CA ASP A 185 -12.38 -34.36 17.05
C ASP A 185 -13.75 -34.41 17.76
N GLN A 186 -14.67 -33.47 17.48
CA GLN A 186 -15.96 -33.37 18.16
C GLN A 186 -17.14 -34.01 17.41
N LYS A 187 -17.16 -33.91 16.07
CA LYS A 187 -18.32 -34.31 15.26
C LYS A 187 -18.08 -35.56 14.41
N HIS A 188 -16.85 -36.10 14.41
CA HIS A 188 -16.41 -37.14 13.48
C HIS A 188 -16.81 -36.86 12.02
N SER A 189 -16.79 -35.58 11.63
CA SER A 189 -17.20 -35.15 10.28
C SER A 189 -16.21 -35.61 9.20
N TYR A 190 -15.03 -36.08 9.60
CA TYR A 190 -13.99 -36.62 8.74
C TYR A 190 -13.48 -37.95 9.33
N GLU A 191 -13.18 -38.93 8.48
CA GLU A 191 -12.65 -40.24 8.88
C GLU A 191 -11.14 -40.21 9.13
N SER A 192 -10.44 -39.26 8.49
CA SER A 192 -8.99 -39.12 8.62
C SER A 192 -8.51 -37.69 8.37
N ILE A 193 -7.33 -37.40 8.88
CA ILE A 193 -6.60 -36.14 8.61
C ILE A 193 -6.32 -35.96 7.11
N ARG A 194 -6.14 -37.07 6.38
CA ARG A 194 -5.98 -37.06 4.93
C ARG A 194 -7.24 -36.58 4.22
N GLN A 195 -8.42 -37.02 4.67
CA GLN A 195 -9.70 -36.56 4.13
C GLN A 195 -9.93 -35.07 4.44
N LEU A 196 -9.59 -34.63 5.67
CA LEU A 196 -9.63 -33.22 6.08
C LEU A 196 -8.76 -32.34 5.17
N LEU A 197 -7.49 -32.73 4.95
CA LEU A 197 -6.59 -31.98 4.06
C LEU A 197 -7.06 -31.99 2.61
N THR A 198 -7.67 -33.09 2.14
CA THR A 198 -8.23 -33.17 0.79
C THR A 198 -9.41 -32.20 0.64
N HIS A 199 -10.27 -32.11 1.65
CA HIS A 199 -11.37 -31.14 1.69
C HIS A 199 -10.85 -29.69 1.70
N LEU A 200 -9.86 -29.40 2.54
CA LEU A 200 -9.18 -28.10 2.57
C LEU A 200 -8.58 -27.74 1.19
N ALA A 201 -7.87 -28.67 0.55
CA ALA A 201 -7.30 -28.44 -0.77
C ALA A 201 -8.36 -28.10 -1.82
N HIS A 202 -9.55 -28.71 -1.77
CA HIS A 202 -10.65 -28.38 -2.68
C HIS A 202 -11.23 -27.00 -2.42
N ASN A 203 -11.40 -26.60 -1.15
CA ASN A 203 -11.85 -25.26 -0.78
C ASN A 203 -10.86 -24.19 -1.25
N TRP A 204 -9.55 -24.49 -1.16
CA TRP A 204 -8.48 -23.59 -1.56
C TRP A 204 -8.25 -23.48 -3.07
N LYS A 205 -8.87 -24.33 -3.90
CA LYS A 205 -8.80 -24.25 -5.37
C LYS A 205 -9.21 -22.88 -5.91
N ASN A 206 -10.22 -22.24 -5.30
CA ASN A 206 -10.71 -20.93 -5.74
C ASN A 206 -9.90 -19.76 -5.16
N ILE A 207 -9.05 -20.03 -4.18
CA ILE A 207 -8.28 -19.03 -3.43
C ILE A 207 -6.89 -18.95 -4.03
N ASP A 208 -6.16 -20.06 -3.97
CA ASP A 208 -4.79 -20.20 -4.47
C ASP A 208 -4.51 -21.63 -4.90
N GLU A 209 -4.21 -21.76 -6.19
CA GLU A 209 -3.83 -23.02 -6.81
C GLU A 209 -2.47 -23.52 -6.30
N GLY A 210 -1.60 -22.61 -5.85
CA GLY A 210 -0.32 -22.93 -5.21
C GLY A 210 -0.49 -23.74 -3.93
N VAL A 211 -1.24 -23.22 -2.97
CA VAL A 211 -1.60 -23.88 -1.70
C VAL A 211 -2.26 -25.23 -1.95
N ARG A 212 -3.24 -25.31 -2.86
CA ARG A 212 -3.89 -26.58 -3.19
C ARG A 212 -2.87 -27.65 -3.57
N ARG A 213 -1.98 -27.33 -4.52
CA ARG A 213 -0.98 -28.29 -4.99
C ARG A 213 0.06 -28.61 -3.92
N ALA A 214 0.41 -27.65 -3.06
CA ALA A 214 1.32 -27.87 -1.94
C ALA A 214 0.72 -28.83 -0.89
N ILE A 215 -0.58 -28.72 -0.58
CA ILE A 215 -1.29 -29.70 0.26
C ILE A 215 -1.24 -31.10 -0.37
N PHE A 216 -1.44 -31.21 -1.69
CA PHE A 216 -1.32 -32.50 -2.38
C PHE A 216 0.11 -33.06 -2.39
N ASP A 217 1.15 -32.22 -2.49
CA ASP A 217 2.54 -32.65 -2.33
C ASP A 217 2.80 -33.19 -0.91
N ILE A 218 2.28 -32.52 0.13
CA ILE A 218 2.33 -32.98 1.52
C ILE A 218 1.61 -34.33 1.66
N LEU A 219 0.38 -34.46 1.15
CA LEU A 219 -0.38 -35.71 1.22
C LEU A 219 0.34 -36.87 0.52
N ARG A 220 0.94 -36.61 -0.64
CA ARG A 220 1.73 -37.61 -1.37
C ARG A 220 2.92 -38.08 -0.54
N SER A 221 3.63 -37.16 0.11
CA SER A 221 4.79 -37.50 0.94
C SER A 221 4.44 -38.50 2.06
N THR A 222 3.25 -38.41 2.65
CA THR A 222 2.81 -39.33 3.71
C THR A 222 2.50 -40.75 3.22
N SER A 223 2.45 -40.98 1.90
CA SER A 223 2.25 -42.32 1.31
C SER A 223 3.54 -42.97 0.84
N GLN A 224 4.67 -42.25 0.89
CA GLN A 224 5.96 -42.76 0.41
C GLN A 224 6.61 -43.64 1.47
N SER A 225 7.04 -44.83 1.07
CA SER A 225 7.78 -45.76 1.93
C SER A 225 9.26 -45.38 2.05
N GLU A 226 9.84 -44.75 1.03
CA GLU A 226 11.24 -44.33 1.03
C GLU A 226 11.42 -42.94 1.68
N GLU A 227 12.30 -42.86 2.68
CA GLU A 227 12.49 -41.64 3.46
C GLU A 227 13.10 -40.48 2.62
N SER A 228 13.97 -40.80 1.66
CA SER A 228 14.60 -39.85 0.74
C SER A 228 13.54 -39.15 -0.15
N LEU A 229 12.68 -39.94 -0.79
CA LEU A 229 11.58 -39.47 -1.66
C LEU A 229 10.54 -38.69 -0.86
N ARG A 230 10.21 -39.16 0.35
CA ARG A 230 9.32 -38.44 1.27
C ARG A 230 9.85 -37.04 1.56
N ARG A 231 11.12 -36.92 1.96
CA ARG A 231 11.75 -35.63 2.26
C ARG A 231 11.80 -34.70 1.05
N GLN A 232 12.08 -35.25 -0.15
CA GLN A 232 12.10 -34.48 -1.38
C GLN A 232 10.70 -33.93 -1.74
N ASP A 233 9.65 -34.71 -1.56
CA ASP A 233 8.27 -34.27 -1.82
C ASP A 233 7.80 -33.20 -0.83
N VAL A 234 8.21 -33.31 0.44
CA VAL A 234 7.92 -32.32 1.48
C VAL A 234 8.52 -30.94 1.15
N ILE A 235 9.76 -30.89 0.66
CA ILE A 235 10.46 -29.63 0.32
C ILE A 235 9.86 -28.96 -0.93
N LYS A 236 9.20 -29.71 -1.83
CA LYS A 236 8.54 -29.13 -3.02
C LYS A 236 7.34 -28.26 -2.66
N ALA A 237 6.67 -28.52 -1.54
CA ALA A 237 5.42 -27.85 -1.17
C ALA A 237 5.58 -26.32 -0.98
N PRO A 238 6.52 -25.80 -0.17
CA PRO A 238 6.77 -24.36 -0.06
C PRO A 238 7.11 -23.69 -1.39
N ASN A 239 8.02 -24.29 -2.17
CA ASN A 239 8.45 -23.79 -3.47
C ASN A 239 7.28 -23.63 -4.45
N ARG A 240 6.29 -24.51 -4.35
CA ARG A 240 5.11 -24.46 -5.22
C ARG A 240 4.20 -23.28 -4.91
N VAL A 241 3.98 -22.98 -3.62
CA VAL A 241 3.19 -21.81 -3.21
C VAL A 241 3.90 -20.52 -3.61
N LEU A 242 5.20 -20.44 -3.34
CA LEU A 242 6.01 -19.27 -3.69
C LEU A 242 6.03 -19.01 -5.20
N LYS A 243 6.23 -20.05 -6.03
CA LYS A 243 6.22 -19.93 -7.49
C LYS A 243 4.84 -19.57 -8.05
N ASN A 244 3.76 -20.03 -7.43
CA ASN A 244 2.42 -19.61 -7.85
C ASN A 244 2.17 -18.13 -7.53
N THR A 245 2.56 -17.71 -6.32
CA THR A 245 2.47 -16.31 -5.88
C THR A 245 3.27 -15.39 -6.81
N GLU A 246 4.44 -15.84 -7.30
CA GLU A 246 5.24 -15.08 -8.28
C GLU A 246 4.50 -14.82 -9.59
N ARG A 247 3.82 -15.84 -10.12
CA ARG A 247 3.04 -15.70 -11.36
C ARG A 247 1.82 -14.81 -11.18
N GLU A 248 1.09 -15.01 -10.08
CA GLU A 248 -0.07 -14.16 -9.76
C GLU A 248 0.32 -12.69 -9.57
N LEU A 249 1.50 -12.44 -8.99
CA LEU A 249 2.08 -11.09 -8.88
C LEU A 249 2.31 -10.48 -10.27
N GLU A 250 2.95 -11.21 -11.17
CA GLU A 250 3.26 -10.74 -12.52
C GLU A 250 2.00 -10.41 -13.33
N ASP A 251 1.01 -11.31 -13.32
CA ASP A 251 -0.27 -11.09 -14.00
C ASP A 251 -1.01 -9.85 -13.45
N LYS A 252 -1.02 -9.69 -12.13
CA LYS A 252 -1.66 -8.54 -11.46
C LYS A 252 -0.91 -7.23 -11.71
N LEU A 253 0.43 -7.24 -11.73
CA LEU A 253 1.23 -6.06 -12.06
C LEU A 253 0.98 -5.61 -13.50
N ASN A 254 1.00 -6.54 -14.45
CA ASN A 254 0.74 -6.22 -15.87
C ASN A 254 -0.66 -5.66 -16.07
N ALA A 255 -1.68 -6.24 -15.42
CA ALA A 255 -3.06 -5.78 -15.47
C ALA A 255 -3.30 -4.42 -14.79
N LEU A 256 -2.33 -3.91 -14.03
CA LEU A 256 -2.40 -2.65 -13.30
C LEU A 256 -1.55 -1.55 -13.95
N VAL A 257 -0.31 -1.87 -14.30
CA VAL A 257 0.68 -0.91 -14.79
C VAL A 257 0.34 -0.46 -16.19
N MET A 258 0.01 -1.37 -17.12
CA MET A 258 -0.29 -0.97 -18.50
C MET A 258 -1.48 0.00 -18.58
N PRO A 259 -2.66 -0.30 -17.98
CA PRO A 259 -3.77 0.66 -18.02
C PRO A 259 -3.44 1.99 -17.35
N THR A 260 -2.62 1.98 -16.29
CA THR A 260 -2.22 3.22 -15.60
C THR A 260 -1.28 4.06 -16.44
N MET A 261 -0.31 3.45 -17.13
CA MET A 261 0.56 4.15 -18.09
C MET A 261 -0.28 4.76 -19.21
N THR A 262 -1.18 3.98 -19.82
CA THR A 262 -2.08 4.44 -20.87
C THR A 262 -2.95 5.61 -20.40
N PHE A 263 -3.54 5.50 -19.20
CA PHE A 263 -4.34 6.56 -18.61
C PHE A 263 -3.52 7.82 -18.31
N MET A 264 -2.28 7.70 -17.85
CA MET A 264 -1.39 8.85 -17.64
C MET A 264 -1.06 9.57 -18.95
N VAL A 265 -0.77 8.83 -20.02
CA VAL A 265 -0.50 9.41 -21.34
C VAL A 265 -1.75 10.12 -21.87
N PHE A 266 -2.91 9.46 -21.91
CA PHE A 266 -4.15 10.10 -22.36
C PHE A 266 -4.58 11.26 -21.46
N GLY A 267 -4.42 11.13 -20.15
CA GLY A 267 -4.70 12.18 -19.20
C GLY A 267 -3.79 13.39 -19.42
N SER A 268 -2.52 13.17 -19.76
CA SER A 268 -1.60 14.25 -20.13
C SER A 268 -2.00 14.93 -21.45
N LEU A 269 -2.41 14.16 -22.46
CA LEU A 269 -2.95 14.72 -23.70
C LEU A 269 -4.22 15.52 -23.46
N ALA A 270 -5.07 15.09 -22.53
CA ALA A 270 -6.27 15.83 -22.14
C ALA A 270 -5.93 17.15 -21.44
N ILE A 271 -4.86 17.22 -20.62
CA ILE A 271 -4.35 18.47 -20.05
C ILE A 271 -3.93 19.42 -21.17
N VAL A 272 -3.07 18.97 -22.09
CA VAL A 272 -2.62 19.80 -23.23
C VAL A 272 -3.79 20.22 -24.10
N GLY A 273 -4.72 19.31 -24.40
CA GLY A 273 -5.88 19.60 -25.24
C GLY A 273 -6.83 20.61 -24.60
N ALA A 274 -7.20 20.41 -23.33
CA ALA A 274 -8.16 21.28 -22.66
C ALA A 274 -7.60 22.67 -22.38
N ILE A 275 -6.33 22.77 -21.99
CA ILE A 275 -5.71 24.04 -21.60
C ILE A 275 -4.98 24.68 -22.78
N GLY A 276 -4.22 23.92 -23.55
CA GLY A 276 -3.44 24.42 -24.68
C GLY A 276 -4.28 24.82 -25.89
N LEU A 277 -5.41 24.17 -26.16
CA LEU A 277 -6.32 24.58 -27.26
C LEU A 277 -7.33 25.64 -26.83
N SER A 278 -7.33 26.01 -25.55
CA SER A 278 -8.23 27.03 -25.01
C SER A 278 -8.23 28.35 -25.77
N PRO A 279 -7.10 28.88 -26.28
CA PRO A 279 -7.10 30.11 -27.08
C PRO A 279 -7.94 29.99 -28.35
N ILE A 280 -7.96 28.81 -29.00
CA ILE A 280 -8.75 28.55 -30.22
C ILE A 280 -10.24 28.60 -29.90
N PHE A 281 -10.64 28.08 -28.75
CA PHE A 281 -12.02 28.17 -28.28
C PHE A 281 -12.45 29.61 -27.99
N GLY A 282 -11.53 30.43 -27.45
CA GLY A 282 -11.71 31.87 -27.33
C GLY A 282 -11.94 32.56 -28.69
N MET A 283 -11.19 32.17 -29.73
CA MET A 283 -11.36 32.70 -31.09
C MET A 283 -12.73 32.37 -31.72
N ILE A 284 -13.35 31.25 -31.33
CA ILE A 284 -14.69 30.85 -31.80
C ILE A 284 -15.81 31.64 -31.08
N GLY A 285 -15.45 32.54 -30.15
CA GLY A 285 -16.40 33.35 -29.37
C GLY A 285 -16.95 32.64 -28.13
N MET A 286 -16.30 31.56 -27.68
CA MET A 286 -16.67 30.91 -26.42
C MET A 286 -16.06 31.67 -25.23
N ASN A 287 -16.72 32.76 -24.84
CA ASN A 287 -16.32 33.66 -23.73
C ASN A 287 -16.47 33.03 -22.32
N PHE A 288 -16.65 31.71 -22.21
CA PHE A 288 -16.80 31.02 -20.92
C PHE A 288 -15.46 30.56 -20.32
N ILE A 289 -14.34 30.84 -20.99
CA ILE A 289 -13.02 30.35 -20.60
C ILE A 289 -12.30 31.39 -19.74
N ASP A 290 -12.73 31.48 -18.49
CA ASP A 290 -12.07 32.26 -17.43
C ASP A 290 -10.99 31.43 -16.70
N ILE A 291 -10.20 32.10 -15.86
CA ILE A 291 -9.32 31.43 -14.87
C ILE A 291 -10.04 30.36 -14.03
N ARG A 292 -11.34 30.56 -13.77
CA ARG A 292 -12.22 29.63 -13.05
C ARG A 292 -12.45 28.33 -13.82
N PHE A 293 -12.56 28.41 -15.16
CA PHE A 293 -12.68 27.25 -16.03
C PHE A 293 -11.42 26.40 -15.96
N PHE A 294 -10.22 27.00 -16.02
CA PHE A 294 -8.96 26.27 -15.84
C PHE A 294 -8.88 25.60 -14.48
N GLY A 295 -9.25 26.29 -13.40
CA GLY A 295 -9.33 25.71 -12.06
C GLY A 295 -10.27 24.49 -11.99
N LEU A 296 -11.43 24.55 -12.66
CA LEU A 296 -12.37 23.44 -12.74
C LEU A 296 -11.81 22.26 -13.52
N VAL A 297 -11.26 22.49 -14.72
CA VAL A 297 -10.65 21.45 -15.54
C VAL A 297 -9.52 20.77 -14.78
N SER A 298 -8.67 21.56 -14.13
CA SER A 298 -7.63 21.10 -13.20
C SER A 298 -8.17 20.21 -12.09
N CYS A 299 -9.22 20.64 -11.38
CA CYS A 299 -9.87 19.83 -10.35
C CYS A 299 -10.50 18.55 -10.90
N ALA A 300 -11.16 18.62 -12.07
CA ALA A 300 -11.79 17.48 -12.73
C ALA A 300 -10.75 16.43 -13.14
N ILE A 301 -9.60 16.87 -13.68
CA ILE A 301 -8.49 15.98 -14.04
C ILE A 301 -7.91 15.32 -12.78
N VAL A 302 -7.64 16.09 -11.73
CA VAL A 302 -7.15 15.54 -10.44
C VAL A 302 -8.14 14.52 -9.87
N ALA A 303 -9.44 14.83 -9.88
CA ALA A 303 -10.49 13.92 -9.42
C ALA A 303 -10.59 12.66 -10.28
N GLY A 304 -10.51 12.80 -11.62
CA GLY A 304 -10.50 11.69 -12.57
C GLY A 304 -9.30 10.76 -12.37
N PHE A 305 -8.10 11.32 -12.15
CA PHE A 305 -6.91 10.55 -11.80
C PHE A 305 -7.05 9.83 -10.47
N LEU A 306 -7.59 10.49 -9.44
CA LEU A 306 -7.85 9.85 -8.15
C LEU A 306 -8.85 8.70 -8.30
N ALA A 307 -9.93 8.92 -9.04
CA ALA A 307 -10.95 7.91 -9.32
C ALA A 307 -10.37 6.69 -10.01
N PHE A 308 -9.61 6.93 -11.08
CA PHE A 308 -8.99 5.89 -11.89
C PHE A 308 -7.96 5.11 -11.06
N THR A 309 -7.08 5.77 -10.33
CA THR A 309 -6.06 5.10 -9.49
C THR A 309 -6.68 4.28 -8.36
N VAL A 310 -7.81 4.74 -7.79
CA VAL A 310 -8.59 3.97 -6.81
C VAL A 310 -9.34 2.80 -7.46
N PHE A 311 -9.83 2.96 -8.68
CA PHE A 311 -10.50 1.91 -9.45
C PHE A 311 -9.54 0.81 -9.89
N ILE A 312 -8.36 1.18 -10.40
CA ILE A 312 -7.38 0.22 -10.91
C ILE A 312 -6.64 -0.46 -9.76
N GLY A 313 -6.37 0.26 -8.66
CA GLY A 313 -5.69 -0.23 -7.45
C GLY A 313 -6.39 -1.38 -6.72
N ARG A 314 -7.55 -1.83 -7.22
CA ARG A 314 -8.27 -3.02 -6.76
C ARG A 314 -7.62 -4.31 -7.24
N ARG A 315 -7.05 -4.29 -8.44
CA ARG A 315 -6.30 -5.42 -9.02
C ARG A 315 -4.91 -5.58 -8.42
N ARG A 316 -4.65 -4.98 -7.25
CA ARG A 316 -3.33 -4.95 -6.65
C ARG A 316 -2.83 -6.38 -6.38
N PRO A 317 -1.54 -6.63 -6.59
CA PRO A 317 -0.93 -7.86 -6.12
C PRO A 317 -0.88 -7.92 -4.59
N ALA A 318 -0.88 -9.14 -4.08
CA ALA A 318 -0.57 -9.42 -2.69
C ALA A 318 0.93 -9.24 -2.49
N THR A 319 1.35 -8.14 -1.87
CA THR A 319 2.74 -8.01 -1.41
C THR A 319 2.87 -8.61 -0.02
N ILE A 320 4.03 -9.21 0.27
CA ILE A 320 4.35 -9.69 1.62
C ILE A 320 4.30 -8.46 2.53
N PRO A 321 3.38 -8.39 3.51
CA PRO A 321 3.23 -7.19 4.31
C PRO A 321 4.54 -6.93 5.06
N PRO A 322 5.06 -5.69 5.03
CA PRO A 322 6.27 -5.37 5.77
C PRO A 322 6.03 -5.62 7.26
N PRO A 323 7.08 -5.96 8.03
CA PRO A 323 6.95 -6.22 9.46
C PRO A 323 6.24 -5.05 10.15
N LYS A 324 5.15 -5.36 10.88
CA LYS A 324 4.36 -4.39 11.63
C LYS A 324 5.13 -4.01 12.89
N ILE A 325 5.65 -2.79 12.93
CA ILE A 325 6.23 -2.21 14.15
C ILE A 325 5.07 -1.73 15.03
N SER A 326 5.04 -2.15 16.30
CA SER A 326 4.04 -1.66 17.25
C SER A 326 4.15 -0.15 17.45
N THR A 327 3.02 0.54 17.52
CA THR A 327 2.96 2.00 17.67
C THR A 327 3.54 2.52 18.99
N ASP A 328 3.65 1.65 20.01
CA ASP A 328 4.18 1.94 21.35
C ASP A 328 5.63 1.46 21.57
N ASP A 329 6.43 1.29 20.51
CA ASP A 329 7.85 0.98 20.69
C ASP A 329 8.58 2.15 21.38
N SER A 330 9.13 1.89 22.56
CA SER A 330 9.90 2.85 23.38
C SER A 330 11.07 3.51 22.65
N ARG A 331 11.47 2.98 21.49
CA ARG A 331 12.55 3.52 20.64
C ARG A 331 12.09 4.62 19.67
N LEU A 332 10.78 4.89 19.60
CA LEU A 332 10.21 5.90 18.69
C LEU A 332 9.74 7.12 19.47
N PRO A 333 9.98 8.34 18.96
CA PRO A 333 9.38 9.54 19.54
C PRO A 333 7.85 9.49 19.42
N PRO A 334 7.10 10.08 20.37
CA PRO A 334 5.64 10.11 20.35
C PRO A 334 5.13 10.76 19.06
N ALA A 335 3.99 10.25 18.55
CA ALA A 335 3.47 10.63 17.25
C ALA A 335 3.34 12.16 17.09
N GLY A 336 3.97 12.71 16.06
CA GLY A 336 3.87 14.14 15.71
C GLY A 336 4.89 15.06 16.39
N LYS A 337 5.79 14.52 17.23
CA LYS A 337 6.87 15.28 17.85
C LYS A 337 8.23 14.79 17.37
N ILE A 338 9.18 15.70 17.25
CA ILE A 338 10.59 15.41 16.96
C ILE A 338 11.42 15.81 18.18
N GLU A 339 12.44 15.01 18.47
CA GLU A 339 13.44 15.35 19.48
C GLU A 339 14.48 16.25 18.83
N VAL A 340 14.40 17.55 19.13
CA VAL A 340 15.36 18.55 18.66
C VAL A 340 15.92 19.20 19.93
N PHE A 341 17.24 19.11 20.12
CA PHE A 341 17.91 19.64 21.32
C PHE A 341 17.28 19.18 22.65
N ASN A 342 17.03 17.87 22.81
CA ASN A 342 16.45 17.28 24.04
C ASN A 342 15.04 17.79 24.41
N GLN A 343 14.36 18.48 23.50
CA GLN A 343 12.97 18.92 23.65
C GLN A 343 12.10 18.38 22.53
N PHE A 344 10.85 18.03 22.87
CA PHE A 344 9.88 17.51 21.92
C PHE A 344 9.15 18.66 21.21
N VAL A 345 9.61 19.03 20.02
CA VAL A 345 8.99 20.08 19.21
C VAL A 345 7.95 19.47 18.27
N PRO A 346 6.73 20.05 18.13
CA PRO A 346 5.75 19.60 17.15
C PRO A 346 6.26 19.82 15.72
N ILE A 347 6.11 18.81 14.85
CA ILE A 347 6.64 18.83 13.47
C ILE A 347 6.09 20.02 12.64
N TRP A 348 4.90 20.53 12.97
CA TRP A 348 4.27 21.63 12.23
C TRP A 348 5.05 22.97 12.30
N ILE A 349 5.87 23.20 13.34
CA ILE A 349 6.55 24.48 13.58
C ILE A 349 7.65 24.69 12.53
N PRO A 350 8.63 23.78 12.38
CA PRO A 350 9.67 23.96 11.36
C PRO A 350 9.10 23.96 9.94
N THR A 351 8.01 23.22 9.69
CA THR A 351 7.39 23.18 8.35
C THR A 351 6.67 24.47 8.01
N MET A 352 6.01 25.10 8.99
CA MET A 352 5.29 26.36 8.79
C MET A 352 6.29 27.53 8.66
N LEU A 353 7.40 27.49 9.39
CA LEU A 353 8.49 28.46 9.26
C LEU A 353 9.11 28.41 7.85
N VAL A 354 9.41 27.21 7.34
CA VAL A 354 9.94 27.03 5.97
C VAL A 354 8.94 27.49 4.91
N PHE A 355 7.64 27.19 5.07
CA PHE A 355 6.59 27.71 4.19
C PHE A 355 6.60 29.24 4.16
N LEU A 356 6.62 29.88 5.32
CA LEU A 356 6.55 31.34 5.45
C LEU A 356 7.75 32.00 4.79
N ILE A 357 8.98 31.53 5.07
CA ILE A 357 10.21 32.10 4.48
C ILE A 357 10.23 31.98 2.95
N ILE A 358 9.88 30.81 2.40
CA ILE A 358 10.00 30.56 0.96
C ILE A 358 8.84 31.22 0.17
N SER A 359 7.64 31.28 0.75
CA SER A 359 6.45 31.82 0.09
C SER A 359 6.39 33.36 0.07
N LEU A 360 7.11 34.04 0.97
CA LEU A 360 7.01 35.48 1.19
C LEU A 360 7.22 36.32 -0.08
N PRO A 361 8.20 36.03 -0.96
CA PRO A 361 8.34 36.74 -2.23
C PRO A 361 7.15 36.56 -3.18
N GLY A 362 6.52 35.37 -3.19
CA GLY A 362 5.35 35.10 -4.03
C GLY A 362 4.09 35.83 -3.54
N ILE A 363 3.95 36.00 -2.22
CA ILE A 363 2.87 36.79 -1.63
C ILE A 363 3.04 38.29 -1.94
N MET A 364 4.28 38.81 -1.87
CA MET A 364 4.59 40.20 -2.23
C MET A 364 4.24 40.49 -3.70
N TYR A 365 4.48 39.53 -4.60
CA TYR A 365 4.09 39.65 -6.02
C TYR A 365 2.56 39.76 -6.20
N LEU A 366 1.78 38.92 -5.51
CA LEU A 366 0.30 38.95 -5.59
C LEU A 366 -0.31 40.26 -5.04
N ILE A 367 0.39 40.93 -4.12
CA ILE A 367 -0.02 42.22 -3.53
C ILE A 367 0.38 43.41 -4.44
N GLY A 368 1.15 43.18 -5.50
CA GLY A 368 1.52 44.21 -6.48
C GLY A 368 2.90 44.86 -6.26
N PHE A 369 3.71 44.36 -5.32
CA PHE A 369 5.10 44.81 -5.14
C PHE A 369 6.01 44.16 -6.18
N THR A 370 6.12 44.77 -7.37
CA THR A 370 6.90 44.26 -8.51
C THR A 370 8.29 44.90 -8.68
N SER A 371 8.72 45.75 -7.75
CA SER A 371 9.93 46.59 -7.87
C SER A 371 11.27 45.84 -7.90
N TYR A 372 11.32 44.55 -7.52
CA TYR A 372 12.55 43.75 -7.51
C TYR A 372 12.52 42.63 -8.56
N SER A 373 13.58 42.48 -9.36
CA SER A 373 13.61 41.49 -10.46
C SER A 373 13.52 40.03 -9.99
N ILE A 374 14.00 39.74 -8.78
CA ILE A 374 13.90 38.41 -8.15
C ILE A 374 12.44 38.03 -7.87
N ILE A 375 11.60 39.03 -7.60
CA ILE A 375 10.17 38.87 -7.34
C ILE A 375 9.40 38.70 -8.66
N SER A 376 9.71 39.53 -9.67
CA SER A 376 9.02 39.50 -10.97
C SER A 376 9.48 38.42 -11.95
N GLY A 377 10.65 37.81 -11.74
CA GLY A 377 11.14 36.70 -12.57
C GLY A 377 10.47 35.36 -12.21
N PHE A 378 10.50 35.00 -10.92
CA PHE A 378 9.93 33.73 -10.43
C PHE A 378 8.42 33.84 -10.11
N ASN A 379 7.87 35.04 -9.87
CA ASN A 379 6.44 35.27 -9.67
C ASN A 379 5.79 34.27 -8.68
N THR A 380 4.76 33.55 -9.15
CA THR A 380 3.98 32.57 -8.39
C THR A 380 4.72 31.25 -8.10
N PHE A 381 5.89 31.00 -8.70
CA PHE A 381 6.69 29.80 -8.39
C PHE A 381 7.21 29.80 -6.95
N TRP A 382 7.49 30.95 -6.35
CA TRP A 382 7.89 31.04 -4.94
C TRP A 382 6.84 30.42 -4.00
N LEU A 383 5.55 30.64 -4.31
CA LEU A 383 4.45 30.08 -3.55
C LEU A 383 4.38 28.57 -3.73
N LEU A 384 4.58 28.08 -4.95
CA LEU A 384 4.65 26.65 -5.25
C LEU A 384 5.79 25.95 -4.50
N TRP A 385 7.00 26.52 -4.53
CA TRP A 385 8.16 26.01 -3.79
C TRP A 385 7.98 26.06 -2.27
N GLY A 386 7.26 27.06 -1.75
CA GLY A 386 6.89 27.13 -0.34
C GLY A 386 5.99 25.96 0.08
N ILE A 387 4.93 25.70 -0.69
CA ILE A 387 4.01 24.57 -0.44
C ILE A 387 4.76 23.24 -0.50
N THR A 388 5.55 23.03 -1.56
CA THR A 388 6.23 21.74 -1.81
C THR A 388 7.36 21.50 -0.83
N GLY A 389 8.15 22.52 -0.51
CA GLY A 389 9.22 22.47 0.49
C GLY A 389 8.69 22.16 1.89
N SER A 390 7.61 22.83 2.31
CA SER A 390 6.95 22.57 3.60
C SER A 390 6.40 21.15 3.70
N PHE A 391 5.69 20.69 2.67
CA PHE A 391 5.12 19.35 2.62
C PHE A 391 6.21 18.25 2.60
N SER A 392 7.29 18.48 1.85
CA SER A 392 8.45 17.59 1.76
C SER A 392 9.17 17.45 3.11
N LEU A 393 9.40 18.58 3.80
CA LEU A 393 10.02 18.59 5.12
C LEU A 393 9.16 17.86 6.17
N TYR A 394 7.85 18.09 6.17
CA TYR A 394 6.91 17.40 7.05
C TYR A 394 6.99 15.87 6.88
N ALA A 395 6.96 15.42 5.63
CA ALA A 395 7.03 14.01 5.28
C ALA A 395 8.36 13.37 5.71
N TYR A 396 9.48 14.05 5.47
CA TYR A 396 10.82 13.59 5.84
C TYR A 396 10.97 13.39 7.36
N LEU A 397 10.59 14.40 8.16
CA LEU A 397 10.72 14.37 9.62
C LEU A 397 9.83 13.29 10.27
N LYS A 398 8.63 13.08 9.72
CA LYS A 398 7.67 12.09 10.24
C LYS A 398 8.13 10.64 10.06
N VAL A 399 8.88 10.35 8.99
CA VAL A 399 9.17 8.98 8.56
C VAL A 399 10.53 8.47 8.96
N LYS A 400 11.57 9.32 8.91
CA LYS A 400 12.97 8.92 9.13
C LYS A 400 13.20 7.97 10.31
N PRO A 401 12.68 8.21 11.54
CA PRO A 401 12.92 7.30 12.66
C PRO A 401 12.24 5.93 12.48
N ARG A 402 11.02 5.91 11.94
CA ARG A 402 10.24 4.67 11.71
C ARG A 402 10.81 3.84 10.56
N ALA A 403 11.26 4.50 9.50
CA ALA A 403 11.93 3.84 8.37
C ALA A 403 13.22 3.16 8.83
N LYS A 404 14.05 3.84 9.61
CA LYS A 404 15.31 3.28 10.15
C LYS A 404 15.08 2.07 11.06
N LEU A 405 14.03 2.09 11.88
CA LEU A 405 13.69 0.94 12.72
C LEU A 405 13.23 -0.25 11.86
N ARG A 406 12.44 -0.02 10.80
CA ARG A 406 12.01 -1.08 9.90
C ARG A 406 13.18 -1.71 9.14
N GLU A 407 14.11 -0.89 8.67
CA GLU A 407 15.31 -1.35 7.97
C GLU A 407 16.13 -2.27 8.88
N LYS A 408 16.34 -1.89 10.15
CA LYS A 408 16.97 -2.76 11.15
C LYS A 408 16.24 -4.09 11.36
N VAL A 409 14.91 -4.09 11.42
CA VAL A 409 14.14 -5.34 11.56
C VAL A 409 14.30 -6.22 10.32
N LYS A 410 14.35 -5.62 9.13
CA LYS A 410 14.57 -6.35 7.88
C LYS A 410 15.98 -6.95 7.82
N GLU A 411 16.99 -6.21 8.24
CA GLU A 411 18.37 -6.70 8.36
C GLU A 411 18.47 -7.88 9.33
N ILE A 412 17.93 -7.74 10.56
CA ILE A 412 17.87 -8.83 11.55
C ILE A 412 17.26 -10.08 10.93
N SER A 413 16.11 -9.95 10.26
CA SER A 413 15.42 -11.06 9.64
C SER A 413 16.24 -11.74 8.52
N LYS A 414 17.00 -10.98 7.75
CA LYS A 414 17.85 -11.50 6.67
C LYS A 414 19.08 -12.23 7.23
N ASP A 415 19.66 -11.69 8.29
CA ASP A 415 20.83 -12.28 8.95
C ASP A 415 20.52 -13.62 9.62
N TRP A 416 19.25 -13.90 9.95
CA TRP A 416 18.84 -15.19 10.49
C TRP A 416 19.13 -16.35 9.55
N THR A 417 19.03 -16.16 8.22
CA THR A 417 19.40 -17.16 7.21
C THR A 417 20.86 -17.61 7.40
N MET A 418 21.79 -16.65 7.47
CA MET A 418 23.21 -16.94 7.67
C MET A 418 23.47 -17.55 9.05
N SER A 419 22.86 -17.00 10.10
CA SER A 419 23.07 -17.49 11.47
C SER A 419 22.64 -18.94 11.66
N LEU A 420 21.48 -19.34 11.11
CA LEU A 420 20.96 -20.70 11.21
C LEU A 420 21.81 -21.69 10.40
N ASN A 421 22.38 -21.25 9.28
CA ASN A 421 23.32 -22.05 8.51
C ASN A 421 24.62 -22.32 9.29
N ILE A 422 25.19 -21.30 9.94
CA ILE A 422 26.40 -21.45 10.78
C ILE A 422 26.12 -22.29 12.03
N ILE A 423 25.02 -22.02 12.75
CA ILE A 423 24.61 -22.81 13.90
C ILE A 423 24.42 -24.27 13.48
N GLY A 424 23.73 -24.50 12.37
CA GLY A 424 23.46 -25.83 11.83
C GLY A 424 24.74 -26.60 11.50
N SER A 425 25.68 -25.97 10.78
CA SER A 425 26.94 -26.61 10.41
C SER A 425 27.79 -26.96 11.63
N ARG A 426 27.91 -26.06 12.61
CA ARG A 426 28.65 -26.32 13.86
C ARG A 426 28.04 -27.44 14.70
N ILE A 427 26.72 -27.54 14.75
CA ILE A 427 26.04 -28.64 15.45
C ILE A 427 26.29 -29.98 14.72
N ILE A 428 26.30 -29.98 13.38
CA ILE A 428 26.61 -31.17 12.58
C ILE A 428 28.07 -31.61 12.80
N ASP A 429 29.00 -30.66 12.93
CA ASP A 429 30.40 -30.89 13.28
C ASP A 429 30.58 -31.49 14.70
N GLY A 430 29.50 -31.56 15.49
CA GLY A 430 29.47 -32.19 16.80
C GLY A 430 29.55 -31.21 17.98
N LYS A 431 29.52 -29.90 17.74
CA LYS A 431 29.49 -28.90 18.81
C LYS A 431 28.09 -28.83 19.43
N PRO A 432 27.97 -28.69 20.76
CA PRO A 432 26.69 -28.43 21.41
C PRO A 432 26.03 -27.16 20.84
N MET A 433 24.71 -27.16 20.68
CA MET A 433 23.94 -26.01 20.18
C MET A 433 24.33 -24.68 20.85
N LYS A 434 24.60 -24.68 22.16
CA LYS A 434 25.05 -23.50 22.91
C LYS A 434 26.38 -22.94 22.39
N GLU A 435 27.36 -23.81 22.16
CA GLU A 435 28.69 -23.44 21.69
C GLU A 435 28.62 -22.96 20.24
N ALA A 436 27.85 -23.67 19.40
CA ALA A 436 27.56 -23.24 18.03
C ALA A 436 26.95 -21.83 17.97
N MET A 437 25.99 -21.52 18.86
CA MET A 437 25.40 -20.19 18.97
C MET A 437 26.40 -19.14 19.46
N SER A 438 27.30 -19.49 20.38
CA SER A 438 28.34 -18.59 20.89
C SER A 438 29.31 -18.21 19.77
N GLU A 439 29.84 -19.21 19.05
CA GLU A 439 30.73 -18.97 17.90
C GLU A 439 30.04 -18.17 16.81
N THR A 440 28.77 -18.46 16.53
CA THR A 440 27.99 -17.68 15.56
C THR A 440 27.86 -16.22 15.99
N SER A 441 27.69 -15.97 17.29
CA SER A 441 27.62 -14.61 17.84
C SER A 441 28.94 -13.83 17.72
N GLU A 442 30.07 -14.53 17.75
CA GLU A 442 31.41 -13.96 17.56
C GLU A 442 31.69 -13.68 16.08
N ILE A 443 31.38 -14.64 15.21
CA ILE A 443 31.49 -14.51 13.75
C ILE A 443 30.62 -13.36 13.23
N MET A 444 29.41 -13.21 13.80
CA MET A 444 28.44 -12.19 13.40
C MET A 444 28.39 -11.01 14.39
N SER A 445 29.50 -10.66 15.04
CA SER A 445 29.55 -9.66 16.12
C SER A 445 29.03 -8.26 15.71
N GLU A 446 29.15 -7.90 14.43
CA GLU A 446 28.66 -6.63 13.88
C GLU A 446 27.13 -6.63 13.65
N SER A 447 26.52 -7.79 13.47
CA SER A 447 25.09 -7.90 13.16
C SER A 447 24.21 -7.81 14.41
N GLU A 448 22.99 -7.31 14.23
CA GLU A 448 22.00 -7.29 15.33
C GLU A 448 21.59 -8.71 15.75
N THR A 449 21.58 -9.67 14.82
CA THR A 449 21.36 -11.10 15.13
C THR A 449 22.47 -11.68 15.99
N GLY A 450 23.74 -11.34 15.73
CA GLY A 450 24.86 -11.72 16.58
C GLY A 450 24.74 -11.17 18.00
N LYS A 451 24.29 -9.93 18.17
CA LYS A 451 24.01 -9.34 19.50
C LYS A 451 22.88 -10.08 20.23
N VAL A 452 21.83 -10.50 19.52
CA VAL A 452 20.73 -11.31 20.07
C VAL A 452 21.25 -12.69 20.50
N LEU A 453 22.06 -13.34 19.67
CA LEU A 453 22.68 -14.63 20.00
C LEU A 453 23.60 -14.51 21.21
N LYS A 454 24.44 -13.48 21.27
CA LYS A 454 25.31 -13.20 22.42
C LYS A 454 24.53 -12.99 23.71
N GLN A 455 23.42 -12.26 23.66
CA GLN A 455 22.53 -12.10 24.83
C GLN A 455 21.92 -13.44 25.24
N ALA A 456 21.49 -14.25 24.28
CA ALA A 456 20.92 -15.56 24.55
C ALA A 456 21.95 -16.50 25.18
N THR A 457 23.17 -16.59 24.64
CA THR A 457 24.24 -17.46 25.18
C THR A 457 24.68 -17.03 26.57
N LEU A 458 24.79 -15.72 26.86
CA LEU A 458 25.09 -15.22 28.19
C LEU A 458 24.03 -15.63 29.24
N VAL A 459 22.75 -15.61 28.87
CA VAL A 459 21.67 -16.05 29.75
C VAL A 459 21.69 -17.57 29.92
N MET A 460 21.96 -18.32 28.84
CA MET A 460 22.15 -19.78 28.90
C MET A 460 23.30 -20.14 29.85
N ASP A 461 24.43 -19.43 29.79
CA ASP A 461 25.58 -19.67 30.65
C ASP A 461 25.30 -19.32 32.11
N LYS A 462 24.74 -18.12 32.36
CA LYS A 462 24.51 -17.64 33.73
C LYS A 462 23.49 -18.48 34.50
N PHE A 463 22.52 -19.08 33.80
CA PHE A 463 21.41 -19.80 34.45
C PHE A 463 21.31 -21.28 34.06
N SER A 464 22.22 -21.81 33.24
CA SER A 464 22.18 -23.20 32.74
C SER A 464 20.82 -23.61 32.13
N MET A 465 20.18 -22.66 31.44
CA MET A 465 18.83 -22.83 30.91
C MET A 465 18.84 -23.41 29.49
N ASP A 466 17.80 -24.18 29.14
CA ASP A 466 17.61 -24.69 27.79
C ASP A 466 17.33 -23.55 26.77
N PRO A 467 17.83 -23.65 25.53
CA PRO A 467 17.61 -22.62 24.52
C PRO A 467 16.14 -22.24 24.29
N ASN A 468 15.22 -23.20 24.38
CA ASN A 468 13.79 -22.92 24.22
C ASN A 468 13.29 -21.96 25.32
N TYR A 469 13.70 -22.19 26.57
CA TYR A 469 13.33 -21.33 27.68
C TYR A 469 13.90 -19.92 27.50
N VAL A 470 15.18 -19.83 27.12
CA VAL A 470 15.87 -18.53 26.95
C VAL A 470 15.22 -17.69 25.86
N PHE A 471 14.93 -18.25 24.69
CA PHE A 471 14.34 -17.46 23.60
C PHE A 471 12.92 -16.99 23.91
N PHE A 472 12.04 -17.89 24.39
CA PHE A 472 10.61 -17.62 24.45
C PHE A 472 10.11 -17.11 25.80
N ARG A 473 10.75 -17.45 26.92
CA ARG A 473 10.30 -17.04 28.27
C ARG A 473 10.98 -15.78 28.79
N THR A 474 12.20 -15.48 28.37
CA THR A 474 12.93 -14.27 28.83
C THR A 474 12.61 -13.02 28.00
N GLY A 475 11.90 -13.17 26.88
CA GLY A 475 11.52 -12.07 26.00
C GLY A 475 12.62 -11.58 25.06
N ILE A 476 13.78 -12.24 24.98
CA ILE A 476 14.85 -11.93 24.00
C ILE A 476 14.30 -11.98 22.57
N PHE A 477 13.42 -12.93 22.27
CA PHE A 477 12.81 -13.09 20.95
C PHE A 477 11.84 -11.95 20.58
N LYS A 478 11.29 -11.20 21.55
CA LYS A 478 10.46 -10.01 21.25
C LYS A 478 11.21 -8.93 20.47
N LYS A 479 12.55 -8.98 20.42
CA LYS A 479 13.40 -8.07 19.65
C LYS A 479 13.56 -8.47 18.17
N VAL A 480 13.22 -9.70 17.79
CA VAL A 480 13.44 -10.25 16.44
C VAL A 480 12.29 -9.90 15.48
N TYR A 481 11.10 -9.55 15.99
CA TYR A 481 9.91 -9.06 15.26
C TYR A 481 9.42 -9.94 14.08
N ASN A 482 10.02 -11.10 13.81
CA ASN A 482 9.60 -12.04 12.75
C ASN A 482 9.02 -13.33 13.36
N PRO A 483 7.69 -13.57 13.23
CA PRO A 483 7.02 -14.77 13.73
C PRO A 483 7.56 -16.08 13.14
N LEU A 484 7.86 -16.11 11.84
CA LEU A 484 8.29 -17.31 11.13
C LEU A 484 9.65 -17.82 11.65
N VAL A 485 10.60 -16.91 11.88
CA VAL A 485 11.89 -17.25 12.50
C VAL A 485 11.67 -17.83 13.90
N GLY A 486 10.69 -17.30 14.65
CA GLY A 486 10.34 -17.78 15.98
C GLY A 486 9.80 -19.20 15.94
N SER A 487 8.83 -19.46 15.07
CA SER A 487 8.24 -20.78 14.90
C SER A 487 9.27 -21.82 14.45
N LEU A 488 10.21 -21.44 13.56
CA LEU A 488 11.32 -22.32 13.16
C LEU A 488 12.28 -22.61 14.32
N LEU A 489 12.69 -21.59 15.07
CA LEU A 489 13.54 -21.76 16.27
C LEU A 489 12.85 -22.59 17.35
N GLU A 490 11.54 -22.48 17.50
CA GLU A 490 10.79 -23.31 18.43
C GLU A 490 10.90 -24.79 18.07
N VAL A 491 10.71 -25.14 16.80
CA VAL A 491 10.87 -26.51 16.33
C VAL A 491 12.31 -26.98 16.47
N ILE A 492 13.30 -26.17 16.06
CA ILE A 492 14.73 -26.52 16.17
C ILE A 492 15.11 -26.83 17.61
N THR A 493 14.74 -25.95 18.55
CA THR A 493 15.04 -26.12 19.98
C THR A 493 14.28 -27.29 20.60
N ARG A 494 13.07 -27.62 20.12
CA ARG A 494 12.37 -28.85 20.51
C ARG A 494 13.06 -30.11 19.98
N ILE A 495 13.50 -30.13 18.71
CA ILE A 495 14.24 -31.25 18.11
C ILE A 495 15.54 -31.53 18.87
N LYS A 496 16.24 -30.47 19.30
CA LYS A 496 17.48 -30.58 20.09
C LYS A 496 17.33 -31.43 21.35
N ARG A 497 16.14 -31.46 21.97
CA ARG A 497 15.88 -32.32 23.15
C ARG A 497 16.08 -33.80 22.84
N ASN A 498 15.85 -34.22 21.60
CA ASN A 498 15.99 -35.61 21.18
C ASN A 498 17.36 -35.87 20.51
N SER A 499 17.87 -34.93 19.72
CA SER A 499 19.15 -35.09 19.03
C SER A 499 19.76 -33.75 18.60
N GLU A 500 20.99 -33.48 19.05
CA GLU A 500 21.85 -32.37 18.60
C GLU A 500 21.97 -32.38 17.07
N LYS A 501 22.48 -33.47 16.48
CA LYS A 501 22.67 -33.59 15.02
C LYS A 501 21.37 -33.38 14.21
N ALA A 502 20.22 -33.81 14.73
CA ALA A 502 18.94 -33.54 14.08
C ALA A 502 18.59 -32.04 14.12
N SER A 503 18.86 -31.34 15.21
CA SER A 503 18.67 -29.89 15.31
C SER A 503 19.62 -29.10 14.40
N GLY A 504 20.83 -29.61 14.16
CA GLY A 504 21.77 -29.04 13.20
C GLY A 504 21.22 -29.09 11.77
N ARG A 505 20.72 -30.26 11.35
CA ARG A 505 20.04 -30.42 10.05
C ARG A 505 18.78 -29.56 9.94
N ALA A 506 18.00 -29.47 11.01
CA ALA A 506 16.83 -28.60 11.07
C ALA A 506 17.20 -27.12 10.89
N SER A 507 18.31 -26.69 11.48
CA SER A 507 18.79 -25.30 11.35
C SER A 507 19.21 -24.99 9.91
N MET A 508 19.94 -25.89 9.24
CA MET A 508 20.30 -25.72 7.83
C MET A 508 19.08 -25.69 6.91
N GLN A 509 18.10 -26.58 7.13
CA GLN A 509 16.87 -26.58 6.33
C GLN A 509 16.04 -25.30 6.56
N ALA A 510 15.97 -24.82 7.80
CA ALA A 510 15.34 -23.54 8.10
C ALA A 510 16.04 -22.39 7.36
N ALA A 511 17.38 -22.41 7.30
CA ALA A 511 18.15 -21.45 6.51
C ALA A 511 17.79 -21.51 5.02
N GLU A 512 17.76 -22.69 4.41
CA GLU A 512 17.39 -22.88 2.99
C GLU A 512 15.97 -22.37 2.69
N PHE A 513 15.03 -22.60 3.59
CA PHE A 513 13.66 -22.09 3.47
C PHE A 513 13.59 -20.56 3.58
N LEU A 514 14.33 -19.97 4.52
CA LEU A 514 14.42 -18.51 4.63
C LEU A 514 15.12 -17.88 3.42
N GLU A 515 16.16 -18.53 2.89
CA GLU A 515 16.86 -18.11 1.69
C GLU A 515 15.92 -18.10 0.48
N THR A 516 15.19 -19.19 0.26
CA THR A 516 14.18 -19.29 -0.80
C THR A 516 13.13 -18.18 -0.68
N LEU A 517 12.63 -17.93 0.54
CA LEU A 517 11.65 -16.86 0.79
C LEU A 517 12.24 -15.48 0.47
N ASN A 518 13.47 -15.21 0.90
CA ASN A 518 14.18 -13.96 0.65
C ASN A 518 14.44 -13.75 -0.85
N GLU A 519 14.82 -14.78 -1.58
CA GLU A 519 14.99 -14.71 -3.03
C GLU A 519 13.68 -14.38 -3.76
N VAL A 520 12.58 -15.03 -3.34
CA VAL A 520 11.26 -14.78 -3.91
C VAL A 520 10.82 -13.35 -3.60
N GLU A 521 11.00 -12.87 -2.35
CA GLU A 521 10.73 -11.48 -1.99
C GLU A 521 11.59 -10.50 -2.80
N TYR A 522 12.87 -10.81 -3.02
CA TYR A 522 13.75 -10.00 -3.86
C TYR A 522 13.26 -9.94 -5.31
N ARG A 523 12.92 -11.08 -5.91
CA ARG A 523 12.34 -11.13 -7.27
C ARG A 523 11.02 -10.35 -7.35
N PHE A 524 10.17 -10.45 -6.32
CA PHE A 524 8.91 -9.70 -6.24
C PHE A 524 9.16 -8.20 -6.21
N ASN A 525 9.96 -7.75 -5.26
CA ASN A 525 10.29 -6.34 -5.10
C ASN A 525 10.96 -5.78 -6.36
N ARG A 526 11.83 -6.57 -7.02
CA ARG A 526 12.46 -6.19 -8.28
C ARG A 526 11.43 -6.01 -9.39
N LYS A 527 10.56 -7.00 -9.63
CA LYS A 527 9.49 -6.90 -10.64
C LYS A 527 8.56 -5.72 -10.38
N ILE A 528 8.20 -5.48 -9.12
CA ILE A 528 7.38 -4.31 -8.78
C ILE A 528 8.14 -3.02 -9.09
N THR A 529 9.39 -2.89 -8.63
CA THR A 529 10.20 -1.68 -8.83
C THR A 529 10.43 -1.39 -10.31
N ASP A 530 10.73 -2.42 -11.12
CA ASP A 530 10.92 -2.28 -12.56
C ASP A 530 9.60 -1.81 -13.23
N SER A 531 8.45 -2.32 -12.78
CA SER A 531 7.15 -1.93 -13.31
C SER A 531 6.70 -0.54 -12.84
N THR A 532 6.93 -0.20 -11.57
CA THR A 532 6.55 1.10 -11.00
C THR A 532 7.53 2.21 -11.37
N GLY A 533 8.78 1.89 -11.69
CA GLY A 533 9.78 2.84 -12.15
C GLY A 533 9.33 3.60 -13.41
N ASN A 534 8.69 2.92 -14.34
CA ASN A 534 8.11 3.55 -15.53
C ASN A 534 6.95 4.50 -15.18
N LEU A 535 6.07 4.09 -14.24
CA LEU A 535 4.98 4.95 -13.74
C LEU A 535 5.56 6.20 -13.04
N TRP A 536 6.63 6.02 -12.28
CA TRP A 536 7.34 7.08 -11.56
C TRP A 536 7.93 8.10 -12.53
N LEU A 537 8.60 7.65 -13.59
CA LEU A 537 9.18 8.51 -14.63
C LEU A 537 8.08 9.32 -15.33
N MET A 538 6.98 8.69 -15.73
CA MET A 538 5.84 9.41 -16.34
C MET A 538 5.22 10.43 -15.38
N GLY A 539 5.07 10.08 -14.10
CA GLY A 539 4.52 10.98 -13.10
C GLY A 539 5.39 12.21 -12.81
N ILE A 540 6.72 12.05 -12.81
CA ILE A 540 7.68 13.09 -12.41
C ILE A 540 8.21 13.89 -13.59
N ILE A 541 8.28 13.31 -14.78
CA ILE A 541 8.78 14.00 -15.96
C ILE A 541 7.61 14.45 -16.83
N LEU A 542 6.80 13.51 -17.32
CA LEU A 542 5.81 13.78 -18.36
C LEU A 542 4.70 14.72 -17.86
N LEU A 543 4.13 14.49 -16.67
CA LEU A 543 3.05 15.36 -16.17
C LEU A 543 3.51 16.81 -15.90
N PRO A 544 4.64 17.07 -15.20
CA PRO A 544 5.18 18.42 -15.06
C PRO A 544 5.48 19.10 -16.39
N VAL A 545 6.12 18.39 -17.32
CA VAL A 545 6.47 18.96 -18.65
C VAL A 545 5.21 19.33 -19.41
N VAL A 546 4.18 18.48 -19.41
CA VAL A 546 2.90 18.74 -20.08
C VAL A 546 2.15 19.92 -19.47
N CYS A 547 2.14 20.04 -18.14
CA CYS A 547 1.54 21.19 -17.46
C CYS A 547 2.32 22.48 -17.78
N ALA A 548 3.65 22.42 -17.81
CA ALA A 548 4.49 23.56 -18.18
C ALA A 548 4.26 23.98 -19.64
N LEU A 549 4.17 23.01 -20.55
CA LEU A 549 3.87 23.23 -21.96
C LEU A 549 2.50 23.90 -22.14
N SER A 550 1.48 23.45 -21.40
CA SER A 550 0.13 24.04 -21.48
C SER A 550 0.10 25.50 -21.06
N VAL A 551 0.83 25.86 -20.00
CA VAL A 551 0.97 27.25 -19.57
C VAL A 551 1.80 28.07 -20.56
N TRP A 552 2.84 27.48 -21.15
CA TRP A 552 3.66 28.14 -22.17
C TRP A 552 2.86 28.42 -23.45
N ILE A 553 2.08 27.45 -23.96
CA ILE A 553 1.20 27.65 -25.13
C ILE A 553 0.24 28.81 -24.88
N MET A 554 -0.34 28.88 -23.68
CA MET A 554 -1.23 29.99 -23.31
C MET A 554 -0.49 31.34 -23.33
N ASN A 555 0.69 31.41 -22.73
CA ASN A 555 1.49 32.64 -22.71
C ASN A 555 1.90 33.08 -24.13
N PHE A 556 2.35 32.13 -24.96
CA PHE A 556 2.71 32.37 -26.35
C PHE A 556 1.53 32.88 -27.17
N MET A 557 0.35 32.24 -27.07
CA MET A 557 -0.85 32.69 -27.78
C MET A 557 -1.30 34.08 -27.31
N SER A 558 -1.16 34.40 -26.03
CA SER A 558 -1.45 35.74 -25.51
C SER A 558 -0.51 36.80 -26.10
N GLU A 559 0.80 36.55 -26.15
CA GLU A 559 1.78 37.45 -26.78
C GLU A 559 1.53 37.63 -28.28
N LEU A 560 1.17 36.55 -28.97
CA LEU A 560 0.85 36.54 -30.39
C LEU A 560 -0.44 37.35 -30.66
N SER A 561 -1.46 37.23 -29.80
CA SER A 561 -2.68 38.02 -29.89
C SER A 561 -2.43 39.54 -29.74
N LEU A 562 -1.53 39.95 -28.84
CA LEU A 562 -1.13 41.35 -28.68
C LEU A 562 -0.35 41.88 -29.89
N THR A 563 0.53 41.05 -30.46
CA THR A 563 1.34 41.40 -31.64
C THR A 563 0.47 41.54 -32.89
N ILE A 564 -0.48 40.63 -33.08
CA ILE A 564 -1.47 40.73 -34.17
C ILE A 564 -2.39 41.93 -33.93
N GLY A 565 -2.89 42.13 -32.70
CA GLY A 565 -3.75 43.27 -32.36
C GLY A 565 -3.12 44.61 -32.75
N THR A 566 -1.88 44.85 -32.34
CA THR A 566 -1.14 46.08 -32.68
C THR A 566 -0.85 46.21 -34.19
N SER A 567 -0.75 45.10 -34.92
CA SER A 567 -0.56 45.10 -36.38
C SER A 567 -1.85 45.35 -37.16
N VAL A 568 -2.99 44.86 -36.64
CA VAL A 568 -4.33 45.02 -37.20
C VAL A 568 -4.91 46.41 -36.91
N GLU A 569 -4.62 46.98 -35.73
CA GLU A 569 -4.91 48.39 -35.42
C GLU A 569 -4.18 49.34 -36.37
N LYS A 570 -2.90 49.06 -36.67
CA LYS A 570 -2.13 49.82 -37.67
C LYS A 570 -2.68 49.67 -39.10
N ALA A 571 -3.41 48.58 -39.39
CA ALA A 571 -4.07 48.34 -40.67
C ALA A 571 -5.50 48.90 -40.75
N GLY A 572 -6.00 49.60 -39.72
CA GLY A 572 -7.33 50.23 -39.71
C GLY A 572 -8.51 49.25 -39.55
N LEU A 573 -8.25 48.00 -39.17
CA LEU A 573 -9.24 46.92 -39.05
C LEU A 573 -9.65 46.69 -37.58
N ALA A 574 -9.88 47.76 -36.82
CA ALA A 574 -10.06 47.74 -35.36
C ALA A 574 -11.29 46.95 -34.85
N ASN A 575 -12.21 46.53 -35.71
CA ASN A 575 -13.48 45.90 -35.34
C ASN A 575 -13.61 44.40 -35.66
N ILE A 576 -12.51 43.70 -35.94
CA ILE A 576 -12.56 42.25 -36.11
C ILE A 576 -12.66 41.59 -34.71
N PRO A 577 -13.76 40.88 -34.36
CA PRO A 577 -13.96 40.29 -33.02
C PRO A 577 -12.98 39.15 -32.65
N LEU A 578 -12.01 38.86 -33.52
CA LEU A 578 -11.07 37.74 -33.43
C LEU A 578 -10.01 37.91 -32.32
N LEU A 579 -10.02 39.03 -31.57
CA LEU A 579 -8.88 39.51 -30.78
C LEU A 579 -9.18 39.90 -29.32
N THR A 580 -10.32 39.51 -28.74
CA THR A 580 -10.74 40.01 -27.40
C THR A 580 -10.43 39.11 -26.21
N SER A 581 -9.78 37.95 -26.39
CA SER A 581 -9.45 37.04 -25.28
C SER A 581 -7.95 36.98 -24.95
N SER A 582 -7.30 38.14 -24.83
CA SER A 582 -5.96 38.20 -24.21
C SER A 582 -6.10 38.14 -22.69
N LEU A 583 -5.65 37.05 -22.06
CA LEU A 583 -5.57 36.99 -20.60
C LEU A 583 -4.62 38.07 -20.10
N GLU A 584 -4.99 38.75 -19.01
CA GLU A 584 -4.10 39.74 -18.40
C GLU A 584 -2.86 39.06 -17.81
N SER A 585 -1.74 39.80 -17.70
CA SER A 585 -0.48 39.28 -17.15
C SER A 585 -0.65 38.61 -15.77
N GLN A 586 -1.60 39.11 -14.96
CA GLN A 586 -1.96 38.57 -13.66
C GLN A 586 -2.71 37.23 -13.75
N GLU A 587 -3.55 37.04 -14.76
CA GLU A 587 -4.29 35.79 -14.98
C GLU A 587 -3.36 34.66 -15.44
N ILE A 588 -2.36 34.98 -16.26
CA ILE A 588 -1.30 34.02 -16.65
C ILE A 588 -0.46 33.60 -15.44
N ALA A 589 -0.18 34.52 -14.50
CA ALA A 589 0.51 34.20 -13.26
C ALA A 589 -0.33 33.29 -12.34
N LEU A 590 -1.64 33.49 -12.28
CA LEU A 590 -2.57 32.59 -11.58
C LEU A 590 -2.67 31.22 -12.27
N LEU A 591 -2.66 31.17 -13.61
CA LEU A 591 -2.64 29.92 -14.35
C LEU A 591 -1.39 29.09 -14.06
N LYS A 592 -0.20 29.73 -13.97
CA LYS A 592 1.05 29.09 -13.51
C LYS A 592 0.87 28.45 -12.14
N LEU A 593 0.24 29.16 -11.21
CA LEU A 593 0.00 28.65 -9.85
C LEU A 593 -0.96 27.45 -9.86
N ILE A 594 -2.08 27.55 -10.58
CA ILE A 594 -3.09 26.49 -10.69
C ILE A 594 -2.45 25.23 -11.27
N MET A 595 -1.69 25.36 -12.35
CA MET A 595 -1.01 24.22 -13.00
C MET A 595 0.15 23.66 -12.16
N GLY A 596 0.87 24.51 -11.43
CA GLY A 596 1.84 24.03 -10.44
C GLY A 596 1.16 23.19 -9.36
N LEU A 597 0.01 23.63 -8.85
CA LEU A 597 -0.74 22.92 -7.84
C LEU A 597 -1.35 21.61 -8.38
N THR A 598 -1.79 21.57 -9.64
CA THR A 598 -2.22 20.30 -10.27
C THR A 598 -1.08 19.32 -10.42
N VAL A 599 0.12 19.78 -10.81
CA VAL A 599 1.31 18.92 -10.86
C VAL A 599 1.56 18.28 -9.50
N VAL A 600 1.57 19.08 -8.43
CA VAL A 600 1.76 18.57 -7.07
C VAL A 600 0.66 17.57 -6.71
N ALA A 601 -0.61 17.87 -6.99
CA ALA A 601 -1.73 16.97 -6.70
C ALA A 601 -1.64 15.65 -7.48
N LEU A 602 -1.32 15.69 -8.77
CA LEU A 602 -1.18 14.50 -9.61
C LEU A 602 0.01 13.64 -9.20
N VAL A 603 1.16 14.27 -8.90
CA VAL A 603 2.36 13.58 -8.41
C VAL A 603 2.08 12.92 -7.06
N LEU A 604 1.31 13.56 -6.17
CA LEU A 604 0.88 12.95 -4.90
C LEU A 604 -0.03 11.75 -5.12
N ILE A 605 -0.97 11.84 -6.08
CA ILE A 605 -1.85 10.73 -6.44
C ILE A 605 -1.03 9.56 -7.01
N ILE A 606 -0.06 9.82 -7.87
CA ILE A 606 0.80 8.80 -8.47
C ILE A 606 1.75 8.21 -7.43
N ALA A 607 2.39 9.03 -6.60
CA ALA A 607 3.23 8.57 -5.50
C ALA A 607 2.44 7.69 -4.53
N ARG A 608 1.19 8.05 -4.23
CA ARG A 608 0.25 7.21 -3.47
C ARG A 608 -0.01 5.91 -4.21
N HIS A 609 -0.34 5.95 -5.49
CA HIS A 609 -0.63 4.76 -6.28
C HIS A 609 0.56 3.80 -6.31
N ILE A 610 1.75 4.29 -6.65
CA ILE A 610 3.02 3.54 -6.63
C ILE A 610 3.29 2.96 -5.24
N SER A 611 3.13 3.73 -4.17
CA SER A 611 3.33 3.23 -2.81
C SER A 611 2.36 2.10 -2.48
N VAL A 612 1.11 2.21 -2.91
CA VAL A 612 0.09 1.18 -2.73
C VAL A 612 0.43 -0.10 -3.49
N ILE A 613 1.06 0.00 -4.67
CA ILE A 613 1.54 -1.15 -5.45
C ILE A 613 2.70 -1.85 -4.75
N GLU A 614 3.70 -1.10 -4.27
CA GLU A 614 4.93 -1.67 -3.72
C GLU A 614 4.78 -2.26 -2.33
N THR A 615 4.08 -1.57 -1.45
CA THR A 615 4.09 -1.89 0.00
C THR A 615 2.70 -2.04 0.59
N GLY A 616 1.66 -1.89 -0.24
CA GLY A 616 0.27 -1.90 0.20
C GLY A 616 -0.14 -0.59 0.89
N LYS A 617 -1.12 -0.67 1.81
CA LYS A 617 -1.63 0.49 2.56
C LYS A 617 -0.71 0.86 3.74
N ASP A 618 0.59 0.89 3.49
CA ASP A 618 1.54 1.28 4.51
C ASP A 618 1.77 2.79 4.47
N SER A 619 1.42 3.44 5.57
CA SER A 619 1.61 4.89 5.70
C SER A 619 3.08 5.27 5.65
N ILE A 620 3.98 4.44 6.20
CA ILE A 620 5.41 4.79 6.31
C ILE A 620 6.04 4.86 4.92
N ALA A 621 5.78 3.87 4.06
CA ALA A 621 6.31 3.84 2.70
C ALA A 621 5.82 5.01 1.84
N PHE A 622 4.54 5.38 1.96
CA PHE A 622 3.97 6.51 1.23
C PHE A 622 4.68 7.82 1.60
N TRP A 623 4.77 8.10 2.90
CA TRP A 623 5.42 9.32 3.40
C TRP A 623 6.94 9.33 3.12
N ASN A 624 7.59 8.17 2.94
CA ASN A 624 9.02 8.11 2.58
C ASN A 624 9.29 8.59 1.15
N LYS A 625 8.36 8.35 0.22
CA LYS A 625 8.52 8.67 -1.21
C LYS A 625 8.17 10.10 -1.56
N ILE A 626 7.25 10.70 -0.82
CA ILE A 626 6.73 12.06 -1.05
C ILE A 626 7.84 13.13 -1.14
N PRO A 627 8.82 13.22 -0.23
CA PRO A 627 9.77 14.33 -0.21
C PRO A 627 10.53 14.48 -1.53
N LEU A 628 11.06 13.37 -2.03
CA LEU A 628 11.85 13.34 -3.25
C LEU A 628 10.98 13.54 -4.50
N THR A 629 9.80 12.91 -4.53
CA THR A 629 8.90 12.97 -5.70
C THR A 629 8.28 14.34 -5.90
N VAL A 630 7.79 14.99 -4.84
CA VAL A 630 7.18 16.31 -4.94
C VAL A 630 8.23 17.38 -5.30
N LEU A 631 9.42 17.29 -4.70
CA LEU A 631 10.50 18.24 -4.97
C LEU A 631 11.03 18.09 -6.40
N SER A 632 11.30 16.87 -6.85
CA SER A 632 11.75 16.62 -8.24
C SER A 632 10.72 17.04 -9.29
N ALA A 633 9.44 16.74 -9.08
CA ALA A 633 8.40 17.16 -10.01
C ALA A 633 8.23 18.69 -10.07
N THR A 634 8.36 19.39 -8.93
CA THR A 634 8.32 20.85 -8.89
C THR A 634 9.52 21.45 -9.62
N SER A 635 10.72 20.90 -9.39
CA SER A 635 11.93 21.29 -10.12
C SER A 635 11.75 21.12 -11.63
N ILE A 636 11.25 19.97 -12.08
CA ILE A 636 11.05 19.69 -13.51
C ILE A 636 9.99 20.62 -14.10
N TYR A 637 8.88 20.89 -13.39
CA TYR A 637 7.88 21.87 -13.82
C TYR A 637 8.50 23.25 -14.05
N THR A 638 9.30 23.73 -13.08
CA THR A 638 9.96 25.04 -13.19
C THR A 638 10.98 25.07 -14.32
N LEU A 639 11.84 24.05 -14.42
CA LEU A 639 12.86 23.96 -15.47
C LEU A 639 12.23 23.85 -16.86
N ALA A 640 11.17 23.06 -17.03
CA ALA A 640 10.47 22.93 -18.29
C ALA A 640 9.84 24.26 -18.71
N TYR A 641 9.19 24.97 -17.80
CA TYR A 641 8.59 26.28 -18.08
C TYR A 641 9.65 27.31 -18.53
N PHE A 642 10.76 27.43 -17.79
CA PHE A 642 11.85 28.33 -18.19
C PHE A 642 12.53 27.89 -19.49
N GLY A 643 12.68 26.57 -19.70
CA GLY A 643 13.22 26.02 -20.94
C GLY A 643 12.36 26.36 -22.16
N PHE A 644 11.03 26.25 -22.05
CA PHE A 644 10.12 26.66 -23.13
C PHE A 644 10.14 28.17 -23.37
N ASN A 645 10.22 29.00 -22.32
CA ASN A 645 10.37 30.45 -22.48
C ASN A 645 11.70 30.83 -23.17
N PHE A 646 12.78 30.09 -22.91
CA PHE A 646 14.05 30.32 -23.59
C PHE A 646 13.96 30.07 -25.11
N LEU A 647 13.18 29.06 -25.53
CA LEU A 647 12.94 28.79 -26.95
C LEU A 647 12.27 29.97 -27.67
N ASN A 648 11.35 30.69 -27.01
CA ASN A 648 10.73 31.90 -27.58
C ASN A 648 11.76 33.02 -27.83
N ILE A 649 12.75 33.17 -26.94
CA ILE A 649 13.76 34.23 -27.03
C ILE A 649 14.78 33.94 -28.14
N VAL A 650 15.07 32.66 -28.40
CA VAL A 650 16.07 32.23 -29.40
C VAL A 650 15.52 32.24 -30.83
N GLY A 651 14.22 32.46 -31.03
CA GLY A 651 13.63 32.66 -32.35
C GLY A 651 13.58 31.38 -33.18
N LEU A 652 12.73 30.44 -32.75
CA LEU A 652 12.24 29.33 -33.57
C LEU A 652 10.80 29.59 -34.02
#